data_AF-A0AAU2L8F2-F1
#
_entry.id   AF-A0AAU2L8F2-F1
#
_cell.length_a   1.000
_cell.length_b   1.000
_cell.length_c   1.000
_cell.angle_alpha   90.00
_cell.angle_beta   90.00
_cell.angle_gamma   90.00
#
_symmetry.space_group_name_H-M   'P 1'
#
loop_
_entity.id
_entity.type
_entity.pdbx_description
1 polymer ?
#
loop_
_entity_poly.entity_id
_entity_poly.type
_entity_poly.pdbx_seq_one_letter_code
_entity_poly.pdbx_strand_id
1 'polypeptide(L)'
;MKNLRVRRRITGLSTVALAACLGVGLLTAPSQAAERHPAVSATAPDHSEAARGRAEQRTEVPGGPTAEALTAPAGDAAHVERKSLKAADRPPLSASKDALKRDYDDQADALPSHLAPSMKAEKRARAKKSGETAAECNVTDFTNNTGSALVEKVKAATTDCVNTLFRIQGQDGYNAFREDQMVTIADAMRDASASYPGDGSTGMPQLVLFLRAGYYVQYYDPDTVGEYGPRLRTAIQGALDGFFGSSHAFDVTDANGESLSEAIILVDSAAENARYLNIVKRMLADYDESYNSSWYMVNAVNSVYTIMFRGHQVPEFISAIEADPSVLTSLRDFAANHLDLLGTKQSFLVSNAGLELGRFLKEDSLRAKASPLAIDLMGKSSIDGPTAPLWVSVAMMVDAYDKENCADYGACDLAARLEKTVLPVKYTCSDSITIRAQDMTEAELEASCSSLRAQDAYFHEVARDNGAVADDNNKTIEVVAFDSSTDYQTYAGVIFGIDTNNGGMYLEGDPKAEGNQPRFIAYEAEWARPDFQIWNLNHEYTHYLDGRFNMYGDFEAGMTTPTVWWVEGFAEFVSYSYRKVAYDDAIAQAANHTYTLRTLFDTTYDNADQTRVYNWGYLAVRYMLESHRSDLDTLLGLYRKGDWDGARTLLTSTIGSRYDADWNTWLTACAAGACGGGSTNPPGEITECKDADTRLLGRNCMRSDLKAVKGDYAYLTVVVPDGVTQLKITASGGTGDADLYYSSENWATTSVYTDKSVGAGNEHTLTVNNPAPGYHFISLYGNEKFDGAKVTTEF
;
A
#
# COMPACT_ATOMS: atom_id res chain seq x y z
N MET A 1 43.49 41.42 2.60
CA MET A 1 44.83 41.97 2.92
C MET A 1 45.46 41.12 4.01
N LYS A 2 46.79 40.87 4.04
CA LYS A 2 47.62 40.32 5.17
C LYS A 2 47.10 39.00 5.83
N ASN A 3 47.84 37.90 6.02
CA ASN A 3 49.25 37.48 5.87
C ASN A 3 49.23 35.93 5.69
N LEU A 4 50.11 35.23 4.94
CA LEU A 4 51.52 34.88 5.23
C LEU A 4 51.70 34.23 6.63
N ARG A 5 52.34 33.07 6.87
CA ARG A 5 53.34 32.21 6.14
C ARG A 5 53.35 30.79 6.83
N VAL A 6 53.46 29.60 6.21
CA VAL A 6 54.48 28.93 5.34
C VAL A 6 55.35 27.85 6.05
N ARG A 7 55.34 26.61 5.50
CA ARG A 7 56.32 25.47 5.68
C ARG A 7 56.34 24.75 7.05
N ARG A 8 56.84 23.51 7.20
CA ARG A 8 57.68 22.64 6.31
C ARG A 8 57.49 21.13 6.59
N ARG A 9 57.74 20.25 5.58
CA ARG A 9 58.05 18.81 5.78
C ARG A 9 59.52 18.61 6.20
N ILE A 10 59.81 17.55 6.96
CA ILE A 10 61.13 16.88 7.10
C ILE A 10 60.90 15.34 7.12
N THR A 11 61.91 14.54 6.77
CA THR A 11 61.82 13.10 6.42
C THR A 11 62.89 12.22 7.08
N GLY A 12 62.54 10.97 7.40
CA GLY A 12 63.45 9.82 7.61
C GLY A 12 63.91 9.55 9.05
N LEU A 13 64.57 8.42 9.37
CA LEU A 13 64.81 7.18 8.58
C LEU A 13 65.43 6.05 9.48
N SER A 14 64.91 4.81 9.39
CA SER A 14 65.58 3.52 9.76
C SER A 14 65.96 3.26 11.26
N THR A 15 66.36 2.06 11.75
CA THR A 15 66.85 0.79 11.13
C THR A 15 66.75 -0.45 12.10
N VAL A 16 66.94 -1.70 11.58
CA VAL A 16 67.27 -3.00 12.27
C VAL A 16 66.10 -3.67 13.05
N ALA A 17 65.48 -4.79 12.63
CA ALA A 17 65.87 -6.22 12.37
C ALA A 17 65.61 -7.16 13.60
N LEU A 18 65.37 -8.49 13.51
CA LEU A 18 65.67 -9.55 12.51
C LEU A 18 64.58 -10.69 12.53
N ALA A 19 64.64 -11.68 11.61
CA ALA A 19 63.79 -12.90 11.54
C ALA A 19 64.46 -14.13 12.25
N ALA A 20 64.05 -15.42 12.21
CA ALA A 20 63.23 -16.29 11.31
C ALA A 20 62.97 -17.68 12.01
N CYS A 21 62.21 -18.70 11.54
CA CYS A 21 61.00 -18.89 10.69
C CYS A 21 60.55 -20.40 10.71
N LEU A 22 59.26 -20.68 10.40
CA LEU A 22 58.64 -21.93 9.83
C LEU A 22 58.96 -23.37 10.36
N GLY A 23 57.94 -24.24 10.48
CA GLY A 23 58.15 -25.70 10.55
C GLY A 23 56.96 -26.67 10.84
N VAL A 24 56.12 -26.97 9.85
CA VAL A 24 55.37 -28.24 9.55
C VAL A 24 54.73 -29.09 10.70
N GLY A 25 53.43 -29.43 10.53
CA GLY A 25 52.77 -30.57 11.21
C GLY A 25 51.38 -30.89 10.63
N LEU A 26 51.05 -32.17 10.41
CA LEU A 26 49.75 -32.62 9.86
C LEU A 26 48.73 -32.96 10.97
N LEU A 27 47.44 -32.90 10.66
CA LEU A 27 46.36 -33.49 11.46
C LEU A 27 45.46 -34.41 10.62
N THR A 28 45.05 -35.52 11.24
CA THR A 28 44.11 -36.50 10.69
C THR A 28 42.76 -36.42 11.41
N ALA A 29 41.68 -36.68 10.68
CA ALA A 29 40.34 -36.96 11.21
C ALA A 29 40.31 -38.34 11.97
N PRO A 30 39.21 -38.79 12.62
CA PRO A 30 37.86 -38.22 12.63
C PRO A 30 37.17 -38.12 14.02
N SER A 31 35.91 -37.68 14.00
CA SER A 31 34.97 -37.67 15.14
C SER A 31 34.38 -39.05 15.47
N GLN A 32 33.98 -39.27 16.73
CA GLN A 32 32.85 -40.11 17.13
C GLN A 32 32.01 -39.42 18.22
N ALA A 33 30.81 -39.94 18.51
CA ALA A 33 29.71 -39.20 19.14
C ALA A 33 29.14 -39.86 20.42
N ALA A 34 28.46 -39.05 21.24
CA ALA A 34 27.50 -39.40 22.32
C ALA A 34 27.06 -38.09 23.03
N GLU A 35 25.86 -37.90 23.61
CA GLU A 35 24.54 -38.51 23.40
C GLU A 35 23.46 -37.51 23.90
N ARG A 36 22.17 -37.90 24.07
CA ARG A 36 21.03 -36.95 24.24
C ARG A 36 20.52 -36.75 25.69
N HIS A 37 19.91 -35.56 25.90
CA HIS A 37 18.86 -35.22 26.90
C HIS A 37 19.26 -35.17 28.40
N PRO A 38 18.45 -34.53 29.30
CA PRO A 38 17.16 -33.85 29.10
C PRO A 38 17.17 -32.33 29.38
N ALA A 39 16.01 -31.69 29.31
CA ALA A 39 15.81 -30.25 29.58
C ALA A 39 15.27 -29.96 30.99
N VAL A 40 15.44 -28.71 31.47
CA VAL A 40 14.42 -27.90 32.16
C VAL A 40 14.91 -26.44 32.32
N SER A 41 13.95 -25.52 32.49
CA SER A 41 13.98 -24.07 32.29
C SER A 41 14.91 -23.17 33.14
N ALA A 42 14.99 -21.92 32.68
CA ALA A 42 15.09 -20.65 33.43
C ALA A 42 16.46 -20.15 33.91
N THR A 43 17.03 -19.19 33.16
CA THR A 43 16.93 -17.75 33.52
C THR A 43 17.36 -16.89 32.33
N ALA A 44 16.73 -15.72 32.15
CA ALA A 44 17.06 -14.77 31.08
C ALA A 44 17.61 -13.46 31.69
N PRO A 45 18.74 -12.93 31.18
CA PRO A 45 19.19 -11.58 31.47
C PRO A 45 18.64 -10.57 30.46
N ASP A 46 18.29 -9.42 31.01
CA ASP A 46 17.82 -8.17 30.39
C ASP A 46 18.44 -7.78 29.03
N HIS A 47 17.58 -7.41 28.07
CA HIS A 47 17.93 -6.75 26.81
C HIS A 47 16.92 -5.62 26.50
N SER A 48 16.94 -4.53 27.28
CA SER A 48 15.92 -3.46 27.22
C SER A 48 16.42 -2.03 26.93
N GLU A 49 17.55 -1.86 26.21
CA GLU A 49 18.02 -0.51 25.80
C GLU A 49 18.48 -0.37 24.33
N ALA A 50 19.24 -1.34 23.79
CA ALA A 50 19.87 -1.20 22.46
C ALA A 50 18.90 -1.08 21.27
N ALA A 51 17.65 -1.54 21.40
CA ALA A 51 16.67 -1.53 20.31
C ALA A 51 15.99 -0.16 20.08
N ARG A 52 16.01 0.75 21.06
CA ARG A 52 15.23 1.99 21.03
C ARG A 52 15.83 3.11 20.16
N GLY A 53 17.06 2.96 19.67
CA GLY A 53 17.78 4.01 18.93
C GLY A 53 17.69 3.96 17.40
N ARG A 54 16.91 3.05 16.79
CA ARG A 54 16.95 2.80 15.34
C ARG A 54 15.79 3.37 14.50
N ALA A 55 14.75 3.93 15.13
CA ALA A 55 13.59 4.48 14.42
C ALA A 55 13.70 6.00 14.15
N GLU A 56 14.29 6.78 15.07
CA GLU A 56 14.21 8.26 15.05
C GLU A 56 15.17 8.97 14.06
N GLN A 57 15.88 8.23 13.18
CA GLN A 57 16.80 8.81 12.19
C GLN A 57 16.68 8.18 10.78
N ARG A 58 15.52 8.38 10.15
CA ARG A 58 15.42 8.47 8.68
C ARG A 58 14.96 9.87 8.28
N THR A 59 15.89 10.83 8.36
CA THR A 59 15.71 12.16 7.75
C THR A 59 15.65 12.04 6.24
N GLU A 60 14.50 12.38 5.63
CA GLU A 60 14.32 12.80 4.24
C GLU A 60 15.44 12.35 3.27
N VAL A 61 15.51 11.05 2.98
CA VAL A 61 16.42 10.53 1.95
C VAL A 61 15.63 10.45 0.65
N PRO A 62 16.03 11.15 -0.43
CA PRO A 62 15.40 11.00 -1.74
C PRO A 62 15.37 9.52 -2.17
N GLY A 63 14.26 9.11 -2.78
CA GLY A 63 13.92 7.69 -2.94
C GLY A 63 15.04 6.86 -3.58
N GLY A 64 15.47 5.80 -2.88
CA GLY A 64 16.51 4.85 -3.31
C GLY A 64 16.14 4.05 -4.57
N PRO A 65 16.94 3.04 -4.96
CA PRO A 65 16.73 2.27 -6.19
C PRO A 65 15.28 1.78 -6.35
N THR A 66 14.77 1.76 -7.59
CA THR A 66 13.38 1.40 -7.84
C THR A 66 13.09 -0.05 -7.41
N ALA A 67 12.05 -0.21 -6.59
CA ALA A 67 11.94 -1.31 -5.64
C ALA A 67 11.63 -2.70 -6.20
N GLU A 68 11.08 -2.81 -7.41
CA GLU A 68 10.64 -4.10 -7.99
C GLU A 68 10.73 -4.09 -9.53
N ALA A 69 10.51 -5.24 -10.16
CA ALA A 69 10.36 -5.40 -11.61
C ALA A 69 9.24 -4.50 -12.17
N LEU A 70 9.34 -4.15 -13.46
CA LEU A 70 8.25 -3.46 -14.18
C LEU A 70 6.94 -4.25 -14.29
N THR A 71 6.92 -5.50 -13.80
CA THR A 71 5.75 -6.39 -13.71
C THR A 71 5.43 -6.83 -12.29
N ALA A 72 5.97 -6.18 -11.27
CA ALA A 72 5.38 -6.34 -9.95
C ALA A 72 3.94 -5.82 -9.96
N PRO A 73 3.05 -6.36 -9.12
CA PRO A 73 1.94 -5.57 -8.59
C PRO A 73 2.49 -4.21 -8.16
N ALA A 74 1.83 -3.10 -8.53
CA ALA A 74 2.22 -1.82 -7.94
C ALA A 74 2.18 -1.94 -6.41
N GLY A 75 3.22 -1.51 -5.70
CA GLY A 75 3.12 -1.28 -4.27
C GLY A 75 2.18 -0.10 -4.03
N ASP A 76 1.44 -0.12 -2.93
CA ASP A 76 0.68 1.07 -2.52
C ASP A 76 1.65 2.19 -2.14
N ALA A 77 1.43 3.37 -2.71
CA ALA A 77 1.77 4.60 -2.03
C ALA A 77 0.92 4.71 -0.76
N ALA A 78 1.37 5.46 0.25
CA ALA A 78 0.51 5.69 1.42
C ALA A 78 -0.68 6.57 1.00
N HIS A 79 -1.91 6.03 1.12
CA HIS A 79 -3.15 6.76 0.81
C HIS A 79 -3.54 7.74 1.94
N VAL A 80 -2.78 7.77 3.02
CA VAL A 80 -2.79 8.83 4.04
C VAL A 80 -1.42 9.50 4.11
N GLU A 81 -1.38 10.82 3.94
CA GLU A 81 -0.14 11.61 4.05
C GLU A 81 -0.30 12.77 5.05
N ARG A 82 0.75 13.03 5.84
CA ARG A 82 0.78 14.10 6.84
C ARG A 82 1.24 15.46 6.27
N LYS A 83 2.05 15.47 5.21
CA LYS A 83 2.74 16.66 4.69
C LYS A 83 3.01 16.56 3.20
N SER A 84 2.81 17.66 2.48
CA SER A 84 3.24 17.84 1.09
C SER A 84 4.66 17.32 0.81
N LEU A 85 4.80 16.40 -0.15
CA LEU A 85 6.04 16.13 -0.88
C LEU A 85 6.61 17.43 -1.47
N LYS A 86 7.93 17.59 -1.45
CA LYS A 86 8.60 18.73 -2.11
C LYS A 86 8.83 18.40 -3.58
N ALA A 87 9.04 19.42 -4.40
CA ALA A 87 9.41 19.24 -5.81
C ALA A 87 10.71 18.44 -6.04
N ALA A 88 11.57 18.32 -5.02
CA ALA A 88 12.76 17.48 -5.06
C ALA A 88 12.46 15.98 -4.94
N ASP A 89 11.36 15.63 -4.27
CA ASP A 89 11.03 14.26 -3.87
C ASP A 89 10.04 13.61 -4.86
N ARG A 90 9.41 14.42 -5.72
CA ARG A 90 8.45 13.99 -6.75
C ARG A 90 9.16 13.36 -7.97
N PRO A 91 8.97 12.06 -8.23
CA PRO A 91 9.57 11.38 -9.38
C PRO A 91 8.85 11.71 -10.70
N PRO A 92 9.43 11.34 -11.86
CA PRO A 92 8.71 11.28 -13.12
C PRO A 92 7.48 10.36 -13.05
N LEU A 93 6.41 10.69 -13.78
CA LEU A 93 5.19 9.89 -13.82
C LEU A 93 5.43 8.49 -14.43
N SER A 94 4.83 7.47 -13.83
CA SER A 94 4.91 6.09 -14.32
C SER A 94 4.21 5.90 -15.68
N ALA A 95 4.74 4.95 -16.46
CA ALA A 95 4.13 4.45 -17.69
C ALA A 95 3.05 3.38 -17.43
N SER A 96 3.02 2.78 -16.24
CA SER A 96 1.84 2.07 -15.76
C SER A 96 0.85 3.09 -15.17
N LYS A 97 -0.44 2.80 -15.31
CA LYS A 97 -1.53 3.54 -14.66
C LYS A 97 -2.32 2.65 -13.70
N ASP A 98 -1.80 1.46 -13.39
CA ASP A 98 -2.50 0.44 -12.62
C ASP A 98 -2.84 0.98 -11.21
N ALA A 99 -1.90 1.65 -10.54
CA ALA A 99 -2.12 2.27 -9.23
C ALA A 99 -3.16 3.42 -9.19
N LEU A 100 -3.57 3.96 -10.35
CA LEU A 100 -4.68 4.93 -10.44
C LEU A 100 -6.04 4.25 -10.61
N LYS A 101 -6.07 3.03 -11.13
CA LYS A 101 -7.30 2.35 -11.58
C LYS A 101 -7.63 1.12 -10.76
N ARG A 102 -6.64 0.65 -9.99
CA ARG A 102 -6.78 -0.41 -9.02
C ARG A 102 -7.94 -0.10 -8.09
N ASP A 103 -8.88 -1.03 -8.09
CA ASP A 103 -9.75 -1.23 -6.95
C ASP A 103 -8.91 -1.90 -5.85
N TYR A 104 -8.90 -1.37 -4.62
CA TYR A 104 -8.20 -2.04 -3.51
C TYR A 104 -8.88 -3.39 -3.17
N ASP A 105 -10.05 -3.63 -3.77
CA ASP A 105 -10.92 -4.77 -3.54
C ASP A 105 -10.72 -5.96 -4.50
N ASP A 106 -10.11 -5.76 -5.68
CA ASP A 106 -9.99 -6.81 -6.72
C ASP A 106 -8.56 -7.39 -6.81
N GLN A 107 -8.40 -8.68 -6.47
CA GLN A 107 -7.13 -9.41 -6.60
C GLN A 107 -6.67 -9.56 -8.05
N ALA A 108 -7.54 -9.36 -9.05
CA ALA A 108 -7.15 -9.29 -10.46
C ALA A 108 -6.38 -7.99 -10.79
N ASP A 109 -6.72 -6.87 -10.16
CA ASP A 109 -5.99 -5.59 -10.27
C ASP A 109 -4.68 -5.57 -9.48
N ALA A 110 -4.42 -6.60 -8.67
CA ALA A 110 -3.08 -6.88 -8.15
C ALA A 110 -2.12 -7.37 -9.28
N LEU A 111 -2.63 -7.98 -10.36
CA LEU A 111 -1.78 -8.39 -11.48
C LEU A 111 -1.39 -7.18 -12.36
N PRO A 112 -0.15 -7.10 -12.86
CA PRO A 112 0.26 -6.02 -13.76
C PRO A 112 -0.54 -6.08 -15.07
N SER A 113 -1.11 -4.94 -15.50
CA SER A 113 -1.86 -4.87 -16.77
C SER A 113 -1.00 -5.19 -18.00
N HIS A 114 0.33 -5.18 -17.82
CA HIS A 114 1.34 -5.34 -18.87
C HIS A 114 2.35 -6.47 -18.58
N LEU A 115 1.87 -7.70 -18.31
CA LEU A 115 2.69 -8.92 -18.19
C LEU A 115 3.89 -8.99 -19.16
N ALA A 116 5.06 -9.38 -18.67
CA ALA A 116 6.31 -9.44 -19.42
C ALA A 116 6.28 -10.44 -20.60
N PRO A 117 6.96 -10.14 -21.72
CA PRO A 117 7.25 -11.10 -22.80
C PRO A 117 7.80 -12.45 -22.31
N SER A 118 8.73 -12.44 -21.35
CA SER A 118 9.26 -13.64 -20.69
C SER A 118 8.16 -14.48 -20.05
N MET A 119 7.32 -13.88 -19.19
CA MET A 119 6.16 -14.53 -18.57
C MET A 119 5.11 -14.99 -19.60
N LYS A 120 4.81 -14.17 -20.60
CA LYS A 120 3.93 -14.51 -21.74
C LYS A 120 4.47 -15.76 -22.45
N ALA A 121 5.79 -15.86 -22.68
CA ALA A 121 6.43 -17.01 -23.29
C ALA A 121 6.43 -18.25 -22.37
N GLU A 122 6.69 -18.08 -21.08
CA GLU A 122 6.67 -19.18 -20.12
C GLU A 122 5.27 -19.75 -19.91
N LYS A 123 4.24 -18.89 -19.75
CA LYS A 123 2.83 -19.30 -19.68
C LYS A 123 2.41 -20.09 -20.93
N ARG A 124 2.91 -19.70 -22.12
CA ARG A 124 2.74 -20.44 -23.38
C ARG A 124 3.55 -21.75 -23.44
N ALA A 125 4.67 -21.87 -22.73
CA ALA A 125 5.46 -23.09 -22.63
C ALA A 125 4.82 -24.10 -21.66
N ARG A 126 4.41 -23.64 -20.47
CA ARG A 126 3.63 -24.40 -19.48
C ARG A 126 2.33 -24.93 -20.09
N ALA A 127 1.58 -24.11 -20.84
CA ALA A 127 0.36 -24.54 -21.53
C ALA A 127 0.57 -25.65 -22.58
N LYS A 128 1.81 -25.88 -23.06
CA LYS A 128 2.17 -27.00 -23.96
C LYS A 128 2.64 -28.25 -23.20
N LYS A 129 2.92 -28.13 -21.90
CA LYS A 129 3.31 -29.22 -21.00
C LYS A 129 2.20 -29.50 -19.99
N SER A 130 1.23 -30.33 -20.38
CA SER A 130 0.09 -30.66 -19.52
C SER A 130 0.51 -31.32 -18.19
N GLY A 131 0.34 -30.61 -17.08
CA GLY A 131 0.40 -31.17 -15.73
C GLY A 131 1.63 -30.83 -14.88
N GLU A 132 2.59 -30.05 -15.37
CA GLU A 132 3.63 -29.47 -14.49
C GLU A 132 3.03 -28.27 -13.72
N THR A 133 3.04 -28.34 -12.38
CA THR A 133 2.82 -27.18 -11.52
C THR A 133 3.95 -26.17 -11.68
N ALA A 134 3.74 -24.93 -11.25
CA ALA A 134 4.86 -24.00 -11.07
C ALA A 134 5.93 -24.64 -10.16
N ALA A 135 7.21 -24.45 -10.48
CA ALA A 135 8.24 -24.56 -9.47
C ALA A 135 8.06 -23.36 -8.52
N GLU A 136 7.86 -23.64 -7.23
CA GLU A 136 7.76 -22.62 -6.20
C GLU A 136 9.07 -21.83 -6.11
N CYS A 137 8.99 -20.51 -6.00
CA CYS A 137 10.18 -19.68 -5.99
C CYS A 137 10.94 -19.85 -4.67
N ASN A 138 12.08 -20.54 -4.73
CA ASN A 138 12.85 -20.87 -3.56
C ASN A 138 14.06 -19.93 -3.42
N VAL A 139 13.99 -18.98 -2.49
CA VAL A 139 15.09 -18.04 -2.17
C VAL A 139 16.43 -18.77 -1.93
N THR A 140 16.40 -19.99 -1.40
CA THR A 140 17.61 -20.78 -1.14
C THR A 140 18.39 -21.21 -2.38
N ASP A 141 17.78 -21.17 -3.58
CA ASP A 141 18.49 -21.36 -4.85
C ASP A 141 19.40 -20.17 -5.18
N PHE A 142 19.11 -18.98 -4.66
CA PHE A 142 19.93 -17.77 -4.87
C PHE A 142 20.92 -17.55 -3.72
N THR A 143 20.59 -17.99 -2.50
CA THR A 143 21.45 -17.77 -1.32
C THR A 143 22.50 -18.86 -1.09
N ASN A 144 22.27 -20.10 -1.54
CA ASN A 144 23.26 -21.20 -1.40
C ASN A 144 24.14 -21.44 -2.62
N ASN A 145 23.76 -20.97 -3.82
CA ASN A 145 24.56 -21.14 -5.04
C ASN A 145 25.53 -19.97 -5.23
N THR A 146 26.66 -20.23 -5.89
CA THR A 146 27.67 -19.20 -6.21
C THR A 146 28.32 -19.45 -7.57
N GLY A 147 28.93 -18.41 -8.14
CA GLY A 147 29.63 -18.53 -9.43
C GLY A 147 28.69 -18.96 -10.56
N SER A 148 29.14 -19.86 -11.44
CA SER A 148 28.32 -20.37 -12.54
C SER A 148 27.05 -21.10 -12.07
N ALA A 149 27.04 -21.71 -10.88
CA ALA A 149 25.83 -22.34 -10.35
C ALA A 149 24.73 -21.32 -10.03
N LEU A 150 25.11 -20.11 -9.58
CA LEU A 150 24.16 -19.01 -9.37
C LEU A 150 23.67 -18.46 -10.73
N VAL A 151 24.57 -18.30 -11.71
CA VAL A 151 24.20 -17.84 -13.07
C VAL A 151 23.13 -18.75 -13.70
N GLU A 152 23.32 -20.07 -13.62
CA GLU A 152 22.34 -21.03 -14.16
C GLU A 152 21.01 -20.99 -13.39
N LYS A 153 21.03 -20.78 -12.06
CA LYS A 153 19.81 -20.61 -11.26
C LYS A 153 19.06 -19.34 -11.60
N VAL A 154 19.75 -18.20 -11.74
CA VAL A 154 19.15 -16.93 -12.16
C VAL A 154 18.53 -17.05 -13.56
N LYS A 155 19.24 -17.63 -14.53
CA LYS A 155 18.72 -17.83 -15.90
C LYS A 155 17.56 -18.82 -15.99
N ALA A 156 17.50 -19.82 -15.11
CA ALA A 156 16.42 -20.81 -15.08
C ALA A 156 15.16 -20.34 -14.32
N ALA A 157 15.25 -19.24 -13.56
CA ALA A 157 14.14 -18.69 -12.82
C ALA A 157 13.14 -17.94 -13.71
N THR A 158 11.91 -17.78 -13.21
CA THR A 158 10.92 -16.86 -13.79
C THR A 158 11.27 -15.42 -13.37
N THR A 159 10.85 -14.41 -14.12
CA THR A 159 11.03 -13.01 -13.71
C THR A 159 10.25 -12.69 -12.43
N ASP A 160 9.04 -13.25 -12.23
CA ASP A 160 8.33 -13.20 -10.94
C ASP A 160 9.19 -13.71 -9.78
N CYS A 161 9.89 -14.83 -9.99
CA CYS A 161 10.71 -15.45 -8.94
C CYS A 161 11.91 -14.56 -8.59
N VAL A 162 12.61 -14.02 -9.60
CA VAL A 162 13.68 -13.04 -9.37
C VAL A 162 13.13 -11.76 -8.72
N ASN A 163 11.89 -11.36 -9.02
CA ASN A 163 11.23 -10.22 -8.40
C ASN A 163 10.99 -10.40 -6.88
N THR A 164 10.74 -11.63 -6.40
CA THR A 164 10.61 -11.86 -4.95
C THR A 164 11.88 -11.49 -4.16
N LEU A 165 13.04 -11.49 -4.82
CA LEU A 165 14.33 -11.23 -4.19
C LEU A 165 14.56 -9.76 -3.81
N PHE A 166 13.77 -8.81 -4.31
CA PHE A 166 13.82 -7.43 -3.80
C PHE A 166 13.32 -7.33 -2.34
N ARG A 167 12.54 -8.30 -1.85
CA ARG A 167 11.95 -8.29 -0.51
C ARG A 167 12.73 -9.09 0.55
N ILE A 168 13.86 -9.72 0.19
CA ILE A 168 14.68 -10.47 1.16
C ILE A 168 15.56 -9.51 1.99
N GLN A 169 15.82 -9.85 3.25
CA GLN A 169 16.53 -8.99 4.20
C GLN A 169 17.61 -9.77 4.98
N GLY A 170 18.54 -9.06 5.61
CA GLY A 170 19.50 -9.63 6.54
C GLY A 170 20.41 -10.69 5.90
N GLN A 171 20.50 -11.85 6.55
CA GLN A 171 21.44 -12.91 6.15
C GLN A 171 21.17 -13.47 4.75
N ASP A 172 19.92 -13.56 4.31
CA ASP A 172 19.59 -13.99 2.94
C ASP A 172 19.89 -12.89 1.91
N GLY A 173 19.70 -11.61 2.26
CA GLY A 173 20.19 -10.48 1.47
C GLY A 173 21.69 -10.54 1.22
N TYR A 174 22.50 -10.71 2.28
CA TYR A 174 23.95 -10.91 2.16
C TYR A 174 24.32 -12.17 1.34
N ASN A 175 23.59 -13.27 1.54
CA ASN A 175 23.86 -14.54 0.86
C ASN A 175 23.57 -14.48 -0.64
N ALA A 176 22.56 -13.72 -1.08
CA ALA A 176 22.31 -13.49 -2.50
C ALA A 176 23.20 -12.37 -3.09
N PHE A 177 23.40 -11.26 -2.38
CA PHE A 177 23.78 -9.98 -2.98
C PHE A 177 25.11 -9.35 -2.53
N ARG A 178 25.93 -10.01 -1.70
CA ARG A 178 27.32 -9.52 -1.46
C ARG A 178 28.12 -9.35 -2.77
N GLU A 179 29.09 -8.43 -2.80
CA GLU A 179 29.79 -7.96 -4.02
C GLU A 179 30.19 -9.09 -5.00
N ASP A 180 30.75 -10.20 -4.51
CA ASP A 180 31.20 -11.31 -5.38
C ASP A 180 30.08 -11.97 -6.21
N GLN A 181 28.84 -12.01 -5.72
CA GLN A 181 27.71 -12.55 -6.49
C GLN A 181 27.22 -11.55 -7.52
N MET A 182 27.19 -10.26 -7.15
CA MET A 182 26.84 -9.18 -8.06
C MET A 182 27.84 -9.07 -9.22
N VAL A 183 29.15 -9.18 -8.94
CA VAL A 183 30.21 -9.25 -9.96
C VAL A 183 30.00 -10.46 -10.87
N THR A 184 29.68 -11.63 -10.29
CA THR A 184 29.41 -12.86 -11.06
C THR A 184 28.24 -12.70 -12.04
N ILE A 185 27.13 -12.07 -11.62
CA ILE A 185 25.97 -11.86 -12.49
C ILE A 185 26.22 -10.74 -13.52
N ALA A 186 26.98 -9.69 -13.17
CA ALA A 186 27.37 -8.64 -14.10
C ALA A 186 28.32 -9.16 -15.20
N ASP A 187 29.32 -9.99 -14.83
CA ASP A 187 30.16 -10.72 -15.79
C ASP A 187 29.30 -11.59 -16.73
N ALA A 188 28.32 -12.32 -16.19
CA ALA A 188 27.41 -13.15 -16.98
C ALA A 188 26.47 -12.35 -17.90
N MET A 189 26.05 -11.14 -17.50
CA MET A 189 25.26 -10.21 -18.33
C MET A 189 26.10 -9.67 -19.49
N ARG A 190 27.35 -9.24 -19.24
CA ARG A 190 28.28 -8.85 -20.32
C ARG A 190 28.45 -9.98 -21.33
N ASP A 191 28.75 -11.18 -20.84
CA ASP A 191 29.09 -12.31 -21.71
C ASP A 191 27.86 -12.81 -22.50
N ALA A 192 26.65 -12.73 -21.92
CA ALA A 192 25.40 -12.99 -22.62
C ALA A 192 25.04 -11.92 -23.67
N SER A 193 25.46 -10.67 -23.46
CA SER A 193 25.14 -9.54 -24.36
C SER A 193 25.75 -9.71 -25.76
N ALA A 194 26.92 -10.36 -25.84
CA ALA A 194 27.61 -10.64 -27.10
C ALA A 194 26.83 -11.57 -28.06
N SER A 195 25.81 -12.28 -27.56
CA SER A 195 24.87 -13.06 -28.38
C SER A 195 23.41 -12.81 -27.98
N TYR A 196 23.09 -11.60 -27.53
CA TYR A 196 21.73 -11.22 -27.15
C TYR A 196 20.81 -11.12 -28.39
N PRO A 197 19.68 -11.86 -28.46
CA PRO A 197 18.88 -12.01 -29.67
C PRO A 197 17.71 -11.01 -29.80
N GLY A 198 17.59 -10.02 -28.90
CA GLY A 198 16.40 -9.14 -28.83
C GLY A 198 15.20 -9.76 -28.11
N ASP A 199 15.40 -10.83 -27.34
CA ASP A 199 14.37 -11.43 -26.48
C ASP A 199 14.93 -12.08 -25.21
N GLY A 200 14.06 -12.52 -24.31
CA GLY A 200 14.41 -13.15 -23.04
C GLY A 200 14.95 -14.58 -23.11
N SER A 201 15.10 -15.19 -24.28
CA SER A 201 15.46 -16.63 -24.42
C SER A 201 16.84 -17.02 -23.88
N THR A 202 17.72 -16.04 -23.65
CA THR A 202 19.06 -16.21 -23.06
C THR A 202 19.11 -16.00 -21.54
N GLY A 203 17.97 -15.68 -20.91
CA GLY A 203 17.87 -15.29 -19.49
C GLY A 203 18.29 -13.86 -19.21
N MET A 204 18.36 -12.99 -20.23
CA MET A 204 18.80 -11.59 -20.07
C MET A 204 17.94 -10.79 -19.07
N PRO A 205 16.58 -10.82 -19.11
CA PRO A 205 15.76 -10.12 -18.12
C PRO A 205 16.09 -10.53 -16.68
N GLN A 206 16.27 -11.83 -16.42
CA GLN A 206 16.59 -12.35 -15.10
C GLN A 206 17.96 -11.87 -14.59
N LEU A 207 18.98 -11.80 -15.46
CA LEU A 207 20.31 -11.28 -15.07
C LEU A 207 20.23 -9.80 -14.70
N VAL A 208 19.56 -8.98 -15.51
CA VAL A 208 19.39 -7.54 -15.25
C VAL A 208 18.58 -7.32 -13.97
N LEU A 209 17.48 -8.04 -13.81
CA LEU A 209 16.56 -7.90 -12.68
C LEU A 209 17.20 -8.36 -11.36
N PHE A 210 18.04 -9.42 -11.37
CA PHE A 210 18.81 -9.82 -10.19
C PHE A 210 19.82 -8.74 -9.77
N LEU A 211 20.46 -8.06 -10.72
CA LEU A 211 21.38 -6.95 -10.41
C LEU A 211 20.62 -5.74 -9.84
N ARG A 212 19.42 -5.43 -10.34
CA ARG A 212 18.54 -4.43 -9.71
C ARG A 212 18.16 -4.81 -8.29
N ALA A 213 17.78 -6.07 -8.06
CA ALA A 213 17.39 -6.57 -6.73
C ALA A 213 18.52 -6.43 -5.70
N GLY A 214 19.76 -6.76 -6.08
CA GLY A 214 20.90 -6.60 -5.17
C GLY A 214 21.23 -5.14 -4.86
N TYR A 215 21.19 -4.23 -5.85
CA TYR A 215 21.34 -2.80 -5.60
C TYR A 215 20.23 -2.24 -4.69
N TYR A 216 19.00 -2.72 -4.83
CA TYR A 216 17.91 -2.35 -3.93
C TYR A 216 18.15 -2.84 -2.49
N VAL A 217 18.33 -4.14 -2.29
CA VAL A 217 18.49 -4.72 -0.94
C VAL A 217 19.76 -4.18 -0.25
N GLN A 218 20.85 -3.92 -1.00
CA GLN A 218 22.06 -3.31 -0.45
C GLN A 218 21.84 -1.85 -0.01
N TYR A 219 21.00 -1.08 -0.71
CA TYR A 219 20.68 0.30 -0.31
C TYR A 219 19.88 0.35 1.00
N TYR A 220 18.97 -0.60 1.22
CA TYR A 220 18.10 -0.61 2.40
C TYR A 220 18.67 -1.39 3.60
N ASP A 221 19.61 -2.33 3.38
CA ASP A 221 20.33 -3.09 4.42
C ASP A 221 21.87 -3.15 4.15
N PRO A 222 22.57 -1.98 4.05
CA PRO A 222 23.99 -1.93 3.73
C PRO A 222 24.88 -2.51 4.84
N ASP A 223 24.44 -2.39 6.11
CA ASP A 223 25.12 -2.97 7.27
C ASP A 223 25.28 -4.50 7.16
N THR A 224 24.27 -5.19 6.59
CA THR A 224 24.28 -6.65 6.49
C THR A 224 24.79 -7.14 5.14
N VAL A 225 24.37 -6.52 4.02
CA VAL A 225 24.82 -6.91 2.66
C VAL A 225 26.29 -6.54 2.40
N GLY A 226 26.74 -5.43 2.99
CA GLY A 226 28.07 -4.87 2.81
C GLY A 226 28.18 -3.86 1.66
N GLU A 227 29.34 -3.22 1.59
CA GLU A 227 29.63 -2.17 0.60
C GLU A 227 29.93 -2.71 -0.81
N TYR A 228 29.50 -1.97 -1.83
CA TYR A 228 29.84 -2.24 -3.23
C TYR A 228 31.02 -1.39 -3.70
N GLY A 229 32.08 -2.06 -4.16
CA GLY A 229 33.35 -1.42 -4.48
C GLY A 229 33.59 -1.19 -5.98
N PRO A 230 34.79 -0.71 -6.33
CA PRO A 230 35.20 -0.50 -7.72
C PRO A 230 35.19 -1.77 -8.58
N ARG A 231 35.18 -2.97 -7.99
CA ARG A 231 35.05 -4.24 -8.72
C ARG A 231 33.66 -4.36 -9.33
N LEU A 232 32.60 -4.23 -8.52
CA LEU A 232 31.24 -4.27 -9.03
C LEU A 232 30.99 -3.13 -10.02
N ARG A 233 31.43 -1.89 -9.70
CA ARG A 233 31.31 -0.75 -10.62
C ARG A 233 31.90 -1.05 -12.01
N THR A 234 33.10 -1.66 -12.06
CA THR A 234 33.75 -2.04 -13.32
C THR A 234 32.99 -3.16 -14.05
N ALA A 235 32.48 -4.16 -13.31
CA ALA A 235 31.71 -5.26 -13.90
C ALA A 235 30.37 -4.78 -14.48
N ILE A 236 29.65 -3.92 -13.77
CA ILE A 236 28.38 -3.31 -14.21
C ILE A 236 28.59 -2.39 -15.42
N GLN A 237 29.64 -1.57 -15.44
CA GLN A 237 30.00 -0.80 -16.63
C GLN A 237 30.25 -1.71 -17.84
N GLY A 238 30.99 -2.81 -17.66
CA GLY A 238 31.19 -3.80 -18.72
C GLY A 238 29.90 -4.51 -19.17
N ALA A 239 28.97 -4.76 -18.25
CA ALA A 239 27.67 -5.37 -18.54
C ALA A 239 26.75 -4.44 -19.34
N LEU A 240 26.63 -3.18 -18.92
CA LEU A 240 25.80 -2.17 -19.59
C LEU A 240 26.41 -1.72 -20.92
N ASP A 241 27.73 -1.50 -20.99
CA ASP A 241 28.44 -1.26 -22.25
C ASP A 241 28.24 -2.42 -23.24
N GLY A 242 28.28 -3.66 -22.74
CA GLY A 242 28.05 -4.88 -23.53
C GLY A 242 26.62 -4.97 -24.05
N PHE A 243 25.63 -4.71 -23.19
CA PHE A 243 24.22 -4.74 -23.55
C PHE A 243 23.88 -3.66 -24.57
N PHE A 244 24.14 -2.38 -24.29
CA PHE A 244 23.89 -1.27 -25.22
C PHE A 244 24.79 -1.31 -26.47
N GLY A 245 25.85 -2.13 -26.48
CA GLY A 245 26.67 -2.43 -27.64
C GLY A 245 26.12 -3.54 -28.55
N SER A 246 25.09 -4.27 -28.15
CA SER A 246 24.49 -5.34 -28.96
C SER A 246 23.67 -4.79 -30.13
N SER A 247 23.71 -5.48 -31.27
CA SER A 247 22.93 -5.13 -32.46
C SER A 247 21.41 -5.18 -32.26
N HIS A 248 20.95 -5.93 -31.26
CA HIS A 248 19.52 -6.15 -30.98
C HIS A 248 18.98 -5.35 -29.79
N ALA A 249 19.83 -4.65 -29.03
CA ALA A 249 19.43 -3.95 -27.81
C ALA A 249 18.42 -2.81 -28.04
N PHE A 250 18.26 -2.35 -29.28
CA PHE A 250 17.33 -1.29 -29.69
C PHE A 250 16.32 -1.76 -30.75
N ASP A 251 16.11 -3.08 -30.88
CA ASP A 251 15.05 -3.63 -31.73
C ASP A 251 13.69 -3.19 -31.15
N VAL A 252 12.86 -2.51 -31.95
CA VAL A 252 11.55 -1.99 -31.51
C VAL A 252 10.53 -3.13 -31.45
N THR A 253 10.61 -3.92 -30.39
CA THR A 253 9.72 -5.07 -30.12
C THR A 253 9.41 -5.18 -28.62
N ASP A 254 8.26 -5.74 -28.27
CA ASP A 254 7.88 -6.00 -26.87
C ASP A 254 8.94 -6.85 -26.17
N ALA A 255 9.51 -7.84 -26.86
CA ALA A 255 10.47 -8.81 -26.34
C ALA A 255 11.86 -8.22 -26.03
N ASN A 256 12.33 -7.25 -26.83
CA ASN A 256 13.56 -6.51 -26.51
C ASN A 256 13.28 -5.45 -25.43
N GLY A 257 12.14 -4.77 -25.52
CA GLY A 257 11.76 -3.70 -24.60
C GLY A 257 11.82 -4.11 -23.13
N GLU A 258 11.48 -5.36 -22.81
CA GLU A 258 11.63 -5.94 -21.46
C GLU A 258 13.06 -5.79 -20.93
N SER A 259 14.04 -6.33 -21.65
CA SER A 259 15.46 -6.21 -21.28
C SER A 259 15.96 -4.76 -21.34
N LEU A 260 15.54 -3.99 -22.34
CA LEU A 260 16.00 -2.61 -22.55
C LEU A 260 15.53 -1.67 -21.44
N SER A 261 14.24 -1.71 -21.07
CA SER A 261 13.70 -0.87 -19.99
C SER A 261 14.28 -1.23 -18.62
N GLU A 262 14.46 -2.51 -18.33
CA GLU A 262 15.15 -2.99 -17.13
C GLU A 262 16.63 -2.58 -17.09
N ALA A 263 17.36 -2.63 -18.23
CA ALA A 263 18.76 -2.22 -18.32
C ALA A 263 18.95 -0.69 -18.14
N ILE A 264 17.98 0.11 -18.61
CA ILE A 264 17.96 1.57 -18.38
C ILE A 264 17.70 1.88 -16.90
N ILE A 265 16.88 1.08 -16.19
CA ILE A 265 16.72 1.23 -14.73
C ILE A 265 17.96 0.75 -13.98
N LEU A 266 18.68 -0.27 -14.47
CA LEU A 266 19.95 -0.72 -13.87
C LEU A 266 21.06 0.35 -13.93
N VAL A 267 21.11 1.19 -14.96
CA VAL A 267 22.02 2.38 -15.00
C VAL A 267 21.83 3.22 -13.74
N ASP A 268 20.58 3.46 -13.39
CA ASP A 268 20.19 4.29 -12.26
C ASP A 268 20.36 3.58 -10.91
N SER A 269 19.96 2.31 -10.81
CA SER A 269 20.18 1.49 -9.61
C SER A 269 21.67 1.35 -9.25
N ALA A 270 22.56 1.42 -10.24
CA ALA A 270 24.02 1.38 -10.06
C ALA A 270 24.69 2.76 -9.91
N ALA A 271 23.92 3.86 -9.86
CA ALA A 271 24.41 5.25 -9.83
C ALA A 271 25.35 5.64 -10.98
N GLU A 272 25.18 5.03 -12.17
CA GLU A 272 25.98 5.30 -13.37
C GLU A 272 25.37 6.39 -14.28
N ASN A 273 24.45 7.20 -13.73
CA ASN A 273 23.66 8.21 -14.42
C ASN A 273 24.51 9.17 -15.26
N ALA A 274 25.71 9.53 -14.77
CA ALA A 274 26.66 10.42 -15.45
C ALA A 274 27.33 9.79 -16.69
N ARG A 275 27.44 8.45 -16.74
CA ARG A 275 28.13 7.72 -17.82
C ARG A 275 27.25 7.57 -19.06
N TYR A 276 25.97 7.24 -18.86
CA TYR A 276 25.07 6.79 -19.93
C TYR A 276 24.15 7.90 -20.48
N LEU A 277 24.53 9.18 -20.36
CA LEU A 277 23.82 10.32 -20.96
C LEU A 277 23.63 10.18 -22.49
N ASN A 278 24.52 9.45 -23.17
CA ASN A 278 24.36 9.10 -24.58
C ASN A 278 23.17 8.17 -24.85
N ILE A 279 22.82 7.28 -23.91
CA ILE A 279 21.65 6.40 -24.00
C ILE A 279 20.38 7.21 -23.79
N VAL A 280 20.36 8.12 -22.80
CA VAL A 280 19.25 9.08 -22.57
C VAL A 280 18.93 9.86 -23.84
N LYS A 281 19.94 10.51 -24.43
CA LYS A 281 19.79 11.28 -25.68
C LYS A 281 19.35 10.42 -26.85
N ARG A 282 19.82 9.16 -26.92
CA ARG A 282 19.44 8.22 -27.98
C ARG A 282 17.97 7.80 -27.85
N MET A 283 17.52 7.38 -26.68
CA MET A 283 16.13 6.92 -26.50
C MET A 283 15.10 8.02 -26.78
N LEU A 284 15.44 9.28 -26.51
CA LEU A 284 14.61 10.44 -26.86
C LEU A 284 14.67 10.78 -28.36
N ALA A 285 15.77 10.48 -29.06
CA ALA A 285 15.94 10.78 -30.49
C ALA A 285 15.47 9.65 -31.42
N ASP A 286 15.50 8.39 -30.97
CA ASP A 286 15.09 7.20 -31.72
C ASP A 286 13.58 6.91 -31.59
N TYR A 287 12.85 7.59 -30.69
CA TYR A 287 11.41 7.37 -30.47
C TYR A 287 10.54 7.81 -31.66
N ASP A 288 9.63 6.93 -32.09
CA ASP A 288 8.59 7.23 -33.06
C ASP A 288 7.26 6.51 -32.74
N GLU A 289 6.25 6.66 -33.60
CA GLU A 289 4.93 6.05 -33.43
C GLU A 289 4.95 4.51 -33.34
N SER A 290 5.97 3.84 -33.86
CA SER A 290 6.06 2.36 -33.83
C SER A 290 6.26 1.82 -32.42
N TYR A 291 6.93 2.61 -31.55
CA TYR A 291 7.12 2.28 -30.14
C TYR A 291 5.77 2.12 -29.43
N ASN A 292 4.75 2.90 -29.81
CA ASN A 292 3.42 2.92 -29.17
C ASN A 292 2.63 1.60 -29.32
N SER A 293 3.12 0.65 -30.13
CA SER A 293 2.61 -0.72 -30.22
C SER A 293 3.10 -1.65 -29.10
N SER A 294 4.14 -1.28 -28.36
CA SER A 294 4.69 -2.02 -27.22
C SER A 294 4.73 -1.14 -25.97
N TRP A 295 4.16 -1.65 -24.87
CA TRP A 295 4.27 -0.95 -23.58
C TRP A 295 5.73 -0.89 -23.10
N TYR A 296 6.51 -1.95 -23.32
CA TYR A 296 7.90 -2.02 -22.90
C TYR A 296 8.82 -1.08 -23.67
N MET A 297 8.61 -0.87 -24.97
CA MET A 297 9.36 0.13 -25.74
C MET A 297 9.01 1.56 -25.31
N VAL A 298 7.73 1.84 -25.06
CA VAL A 298 7.27 3.12 -24.47
C VAL A 298 7.89 3.35 -23.09
N ASN A 299 7.88 2.34 -22.23
CA ASN A 299 8.46 2.43 -20.89
C ASN A 299 10.00 2.53 -20.92
N ALA A 300 10.67 1.91 -21.89
CA ALA A 300 12.11 2.08 -22.08
C ALA A 300 12.50 3.54 -22.36
N VAL A 301 11.67 4.28 -23.10
CA VAL A 301 11.84 5.74 -23.24
C VAL A 301 11.56 6.45 -21.91
N ASN A 302 10.52 6.05 -21.18
CA ASN A 302 10.20 6.68 -19.88
C ASN A 302 11.28 6.50 -18.80
N SER A 303 11.92 5.32 -18.74
CA SER A 303 12.97 5.00 -17.75
C SER A 303 14.17 5.94 -17.79
N VAL A 304 14.40 6.68 -18.89
CA VAL A 304 15.51 7.66 -18.95
C VAL A 304 15.26 8.89 -18.09
N TYR A 305 14.01 9.19 -17.74
CA TYR A 305 13.69 10.28 -16.83
C TYR A 305 14.07 9.95 -15.39
N THR A 306 14.05 8.67 -15.00
CA THR A 306 14.61 8.22 -13.70
C THR A 306 16.11 8.53 -13.62
N ILE A 307 16.84 8.31 -14.72
CA ILE A 307 18.28 8.65 -14.82
C ILE A 307 18.51 10.15 -14.62
N MET A 308 17.62 11.02 -15.12
CA MET A 308 17.69 12.47 -14.85
C MET A 308 17.38 12.79 -13.38
N PHE A 309 16.25 12.27 -12.89
CA PHE A 309 15.70 12.54 -11.57
C PHE A 309 16.70 12.23 -10.44
N ARG A 310 17.18 10.98 -10.35
CA ARG A 310 18.19 10.61 -9.35
C ARG A 310 19.60 11.04 -9.75
N GLY A 311 19.81 11.44 -11.00
CA GLY A 311 21.06 12.06 -11.45
C GLY A 311 21.44 13.27 -10.58
N HIS A 312 20.47 14.08 -10.15
CA HIS A 312 20.70 15.20 -9.21
C HIS A 312 21.21 14.78 -7.81
N GLN A 313 21.30 13.49 -7.51
CA GLN A 313 21.84 12.91 -6.28
C GLN A 313 23.27 12.35 -6.49
N VAL A 314 23.70 12.13 -7.74
CA VAL A 314 25.00 11.56 -8.12
C VAL A 314 26.01 12.70 -8.34
N PRO A 315 27.12 12.80 -7.57
CA PRO A 315 28.02 13.95 -7.62
C PRO A 315 28.61 14.27 -9.00
N GLU A 316 28.93 13.27 -9.81
CA GLU A 316 29.52 13.44 -11.14
C GLU A 316 28.50 13.84 -12.23
N PHE A 317 27.18 13.70 -11.98
CA PHE A 317 26.15 13.90 -13.00
C PHE A 317 26.03 15.35 -13.46
N ILE A 318 26.01 16.31 -12.53
CA ILE A 318 25.93 17.74 -12.89
C ILE A 318 27.15 18.16 -13.72
N SER A 319 28.35 17.71 -13.36
CA SER A 319 29.56 17.96 -14.15
C SER A 319 29.54 17.31 -15.55
N ALA A 320 28.83 16.20 -15.73
CA ALA A 320 28.61 15.60 -17.05
C ALA A 320 27.61 16.40 -17.90
N ILE A 321 26.53 16.93 -17.30
CA ILE A 321 25.57 17.83 -17.98
C ILE A 321 26.21 19.21 -18.27
N GLU A 322 27.12 19.69 -17.43
CA GLU A 322 27.91 20.89 -17.70
C GLU A 322 28.81 20.73 -18.94
N ALA A 323 29.37 19.52 -19.13
CA ALA A 323 30.23 19.16 -20.25
C ALA A 323 29.46 18.89 -21.56
N ASP A 324 28.30 18.23 -21.50
CA ASP A 324 27.35 18.12 -22.62
C ASP A 324 25.97 18.70 -22.29
N PRO A 325 25.80 20.03 -22.36
CA PRO A 325 24.53 20.69 -22.08
C PRO A 325 23.46 20.42 -23.15
N SER A 326 23.78 19.70 -24.24
CA SER A 326 22.77 19.35 -25.24
C SER A 326 21.77 18.28 -24.77
N VAL A 327 22.00 17.65 -23.60
CA VAL A 327 20.96 16.86 -22.90
C VAL A 327 19.73 17.73 -22.59
N LEU A 328 19.92 18.99 -22.15
CA LEU A 328 18.82 19.93 -21.90
C LEU A 328 18.02 20.21 -23.19
N THR A 329 18.74 20.36 -24.31
CA THR A 329 18.13 20.54 -25.63
C THR A 329 17.39 19.27 -26.08
N SER A 330 17.91 18.07 -25.80
CA SER A 330 17.23 16.80 -26.12
C SER A 330 15.91 16.64 -25.36
N LEU A 331 15.85 16.99 -24.08
CA LEU A 331 14.61 17.02 -23.29
C LEU A 331 13.60 18.01 -23.87
N ARG A 332 14.03 19.25 -24.15
CA ARG A 332 13.19 20.27 -24.77
C ARG A 332 12.67 19.85 -26.14
N ASP A 333 13.53 19.34 -27.01
CA ASP A 333 13.18 19.02 -28.39
C ASP A 333 12.24 17.82 -28.44
N PHE A 334 12.41 16.81 -27.57
CA PHE A 334 11.42 15.73 -27.40
C PHE A 334 10.04 16.30 -27.03
N ALA A 335 9.96 17.11 -25.97
CA ALA A 335 8.69 17.69 -25.52
C ALA A 335 8.04 18.60 -26.58
N ALA A 336 8.84 19.40 -27.30
CA ALA A 336 8.37 20.34 -28.31
C ALA A 336 7.96 19.68 -29.63
N ASN A 337 8.49 18.49 -29.96
CA ASN A 337 8.17 17.73 -31.18
C ASN A 337 6.98 16.77 -30.99
N HIS A 338 6.73 16.30 -29.77
CA HIS A 338 5.71 15.27 -29.45
C HIS A 338 4.47 15.82 -28.72
N LEU A 339 4.13 17.09 -28.92
CA LEU A 339 2.95 17.73 -28.32
C LEU A 339 1.62 17.04 -28.68
N ASP A 340 1.59 16.21 -29.72
CA ASP A 340 0.47 15.36 -30.13
C ASP A 340 0.20 14.17 -29.19
N LEU A 341 1.16 13.80 -28.33
CA LEU A 341 0.96 12.78 -27.28
C LEU A 341 0.21 13.35 -26.07
N LEU A 342 0.16 14.67 -25.91
CA LEU A 342 -0.53 15.33 -24.80
C LEU A 342 -2.06 15.16 -24.93
N GLY A 343 -2.72 14.78 -23.83
CA GLY A 343 -4.12 14.32 -23.86
C GLY A 343 -4.32 12.89 -24.39
N THR A 344 -3.24 12.12 -24.62
CA THR A 344 -3.30 10.68 -24.90
C THR A 344 -2.75 9.86 -23.73
N LYS A 345 -2.89 8.53 -23.76
CA LYS A 345 -2.27 7.64 -22.77
C LYS A 345 -0.72 7.75 -22.71
N GLN A 346 -0.07 8.33 -23.74
CA GLN A 346 1.38 8.59 -23.77
C GLN A 346 1.79 9.98 -23.21
N SER A 347 0.84 10.81 -22.76
CA SER A 347 1.08 12.19 -22.29
C SER A 347 2.21 12.31 -21.25
N PHE A 348 2.40 11.29 -20.42
CA PHE A 348 3.45 11.23 -19.40
C PHE A 348 4.88 11.34 -19.98
N LEU A 349 5.13 10.86 -21.21
CA LEU A 349 6.45 10.97 -21.85
C LEU A 349 6.84 12.45 -22.06
N VAL A 350 5.87 13.28 -22.40
CA VAL A 350 6.08 14.70 -22.73
C VAL A 350 6.13 15.55 -21.46
N SER A 351 5.24 15.27 -20.49
CA SER A 351 5.28 15.96 -19.19
C SER A 351 6.59 15.66 -18.44
N ASN A 352 7.07 14.42 -18.47
CA ASN A 352 8.34 14.03 -17.83
C ASN A 352 9.56 14.70 -18.49
N ALA A 353 9.56 14.88 -19.81
CA ALA A 353 10.60 15.67 -20.48
C ALA A 353 10.62 17.14 -20.03
N GLY A 354 9.44 17.76 -19.86
CA GLY A 354 9.30 19.10 -19.30
C GLY A 354 9.72 19.20 -17.82
N LEU A 355 9.29 18.21 -17.02
CA LEU A 355 9.64 18.07 -15.60
C LEU A 355 11.15 18.03 -15.40
N GLU A 356 11.84 17.10 -16.06
CA GLU A 356 13.28 16.91 -15.87
C GLU A 356 14.11 18.03 -16.50
N LEU A 357 13.63 18.67 -17.56
CA LEU A 357 14.22 19.93 -18.05
C LEU A 357 14.12 21.05 -17.00
N GLY A 358 12.93 21.21 -16.39
CA GLY A 358 12.69 22.19 -15.34
C GLY A 358 13.51 21.92 -14.08
N ARG A 359 13.77 20.65 -13.76
CA ARG A 359 14.56 20.26 -12.57
C ARG A 359 15.98 20.85 -12.58
N PHE A 360 16.57 21.07 -13.76
CA PHE A 360 17.85 21.78 -13.92
C PHE A 360 17.82 23.27 -13.57
N LEU A 361 16.66 23.89 -13.32
CA LEU A 361 16.57 25.23 -12.73
C LEU A 361 17.12 25.26 -11.29
N LYS A 362 17.16 24.11 -10.59
CA LYS A 362 17.82 23.97 -9.28
C LYS A 362 19.30 24.32 -9.32
N GLU A 363 19.97 24.06 -10.43
CA GLU A 363 21.43 24.03 -10.53
C GLU A 363 21.96 25.37 -11.08
N ASP A 364 22.58 26.20 -10.24
CA ASP A 364 23.01 27.57 -10.58
C ASP A 364 23.84 27.69 -11.88
N SER A 365 24.68 26.69 -12.17
CA SER A 365 25.53 26.66 -13.37
C SER A 365 24.79 26.28 -14.66
N LEU A 366 23.57 25.73 -14.55
CA LEU A 366 22.73 25.26 -15.65
C LEU A 366 21.45 26.07 -15.81
N ARG A 367 20.95 26.75 -14.76
CA ARG A 367 19.72 27.59 -14.79
C ARG A 367 19.67 28.52 -16.00
N ALA A 368 20.75 29.25 -16.29
CA ALA A 368 20.83 30.17 -17.44
C ALA A 368 20.76 29.50 -18.83
N LYS A 369 20.94 28.17 -18.91
CA LYS A 369 20.71 27.36 -20.12
C LYS A 369 19.31 26.74 -20.14
N ALA A 370 18.81 26.29 -18.98
CA ALA A 370 17.51 25.65 -18.84
C ALA A 370 16.33 26.64 -18.96
N SER A 371 16.44 27.83 -18.37
CA SER A 371 15.39 28.88 -18.34
C SER A 371 14.78 29.19 -19.70
N PRO A 372 15.54 29.54 -20.77
CA PRO A 372 14.94 29.83 -22.08
C PRO A 372 14.31 28.60 -22.75
N LEU A 373 14.73 27.38 -22.41
CA LEU A 373 14.13 26.14 -22.92
C LEU A 373 12.81 25.84 -22.21
N ALA A 374 12.74 26.05 -20.89
CA ALA A 374 11.51 25.94 -20.11
C ALA A 374 10.47 27.00 -20.53
N ILE A 375 10.89 28.26 -20.77
CA ILE A 375 10.01 29.32 -21.29
C ILE A 375 9.43 28.94 -22.67
N ASP A 376 10.21 28.30 -23.55
CA ASP A 376 9.72 27.83 -24.85
C ASP A 376 8.68 26.70 -24.74
N LEU A 377 8.83 25.77 -23.78
CA LEU A 377 7.80 24.74 -23.51
C LEU A 377 6.53 25.34 -22.86
N MET A 378 6.69 26.28 -21.93
CA MET A 378 5.57 27.04 -21.33
C MET A 378 4.81 27.85 -22.39
N GLY A 379 5.50 28.39 -23.39
CA GLY A 379 4.90 29.09 -24.53
C GLY A 379 4.24 28.18 -25.58
N LYS A 380 4.38 26.86 -25.45
CA LYS A 380 3.79 25.82 -26.32
C LYS A 380 2.61 25.08 -25.68
N SER A 381 2.32 25.37 -24.42
CA SER A 381 1.34 24.66 -23.60
C SER A 381 0.45 25.63 -22.80
N SER A 382 -0.64 25.11 -22.25
CA SER A 382 -1.67 25.84 -21.49
C SER A 382 -1.77 25.30 -20.07
N ILE A 383 -2.19 26.16 -19.12
CA ILE A 383 -2.42 25.78 -17.71
C ILE A 383 -3.53 24.73 -17.53
N ASP A 384 -4.39 24.62 -18.54
CA ASP A 384 -5.61 23.82 -18.61
C ASP A 384 -5.71 23.04 -19.94
N GLY A 385 -6.61 22.07 -20.00
CA GLY A 385 -6.87 21.26 -21.21
C GLY A 385 -5.72 20.31 -21.59
N PRO A 386 -5.70 19.78 -22.83
CA PRO A 386 -4.85 18.64 -23.20
C PRO A 386 -3.35 18.81 -22.94
N THR A 387 -2.83 20.04 -22.97
CA THR A 387 -1.38 20.31 -22.80
C THR A 387 -0.97 20.69 -21.37
N ALA A 388 -1.92 20.74 -20.43
CA ALA A 388 -1.66 21.00 -19.01
C ALA A 388 -0.60 20.07 -18.37
N PRO A 389 -0.52 18.76 -18.70
CA PRO A 389 0.55 17.90 -18.17
C PRO A 389 1.95 18.45 -18.43
N LEU A 390 2.20 19.07 -19.59
CA LEU A 390 3.49 19.72 -19.88
C LEU A 390 3.65 21.04 -19.12
N TRP A 391 2.65 21.92 -19.20
CA TRP A 391 2.72 23.26 -18.59
C TRP A 391 2.91 23.18 -17.08
N VAL A 392 2.12 22.35 -16.41
CA VAL A 392 2.11 22.23 -14.95
C VAL A 392 3.40 21.55 -14.44
N SER A 393 3.93 20.55 -15.15
CA SER A 393 5.23 19.95 -14.82
C SER A 393 6.40 20.96 -14.88
N VAL A 394 6.44 21.82 -15.91
CA VAL A 394 7.48 22.87 -16.00
C VAL A 394 7.24 23.96 -14.95
N ALA A 395 5.99 24.41 -14.78
CA ALA A 395 5.63 25.44 -13.80
C ALA A 395 5.96 25.03 -12.35
N MET A 396 5.74 23.76 -11.98
CA MET A 396 6.09 23.20 -10.68
C MET A 396 7.59 23.33 -10.38
N MET A 397 8.46 23.14 -11.39
CA MET A 397 9.91 23.32 -11.23
C MET A 397 10.30 24.79 -11.12
N VAL A 398 9.61 25.69 -11.84
CA VAL A 398 9.81 27.15 -11.71
C VAL A 398 9.44 27.62 -10.31
N ASP A 399 8.27 27.21 -9.78
CA ASP A 399 7.81 27.63 -8.46
C ASP A 399 8.70 27.11 -7.31
N ALA A 400 9.37 25.97 -7.53
CA ALA A 400 10.30 25.36 -6.59
C ALA A 400 11.74 25.90 -6.67
N TYR A 401 12.25 26.19 -7.87
CA TYR A 401 13.69 26.42 -8.11
C TYR A 401 14.06 27.75 -8.78
N ASP A 402 13.08 28.49 -9.33
CA ASP A 402 13.31 29.82 -9.91
C ASP A 402 12.19 30.82 -9.58
N LYS A 403 11.63 30.66 -8.36
CA LYS A 403 10.44 31.35 -7.88
C LYS A 403 10.55 32.88 -7.94
N GLU A 404 11.75 33.43 -7.73
CA GLU A 404 12.00 34.87 -7.81
C GLU A 404 11.83 35.43 -9.23
N ASN A 405 12.03 34.59 -10.26
CA ASN A 405 11.90 34.96 -11.68
C ASN A 405 10.61 34.39 -12.32
N CYS A 406 9.64 33.92 -11.51
CA CYS A 406 8.40 33.29 -11.96
C CYS A 406 7.59 34.10 -13.01
N ALA A 407 7.81 35.41 -13.09
CA ALA A 407 7.14 36.32 -14.02
C ALA A 407 7.58 36.07 -15.47
N ASP A 408 8.84 35.74 -15.71
CA ASP A 408 9.40 35.51 -17.05
C ASP A 408 8.85 34.23 -17.70
N TYR A 409 8.40 33.28 -16.87
CA TYR A 409 7.72 32.04 -17.27
C TYR A 409 6.19 32.18 -17.31
N GLY A 410 5.63 33.27 -16.79
CA GLY A 410 4.19 33.39 -16.53
C GLY A 410 3.66 32.40 -15.48
N ALA A 411 4.51 31.97 -14.52
CA ALA A 411 4.26 30.86 -13.59
C ALA A 411 3.97 31.28 -12.12
N CYS A 412 4.07 32.57 -11.77
CA CYS A 412 3.81 33.05 -10.40
C CYS A 412 2.43 32.65 -9.85
N ASP A 413 2.31 32.52 -8.53
CA ASP A 413 1.08 32.18 -7.80
C ASP A 413 0.45 30.83 -8.24
N LEU A 414 1.31 29.85 -8.53
CA LEU A 414 0.96 28.59 -9.22
C LEU A 414 -0.24 27.85 -8.62
N ALA A 415 -0.15 27.41 -7.35
CA ALA A 415 -1.21 26.62 -6.72
C ALA A 415 -2.57 27.36 -6.70
N ALA A 416 -2.57 28.64 -6.29
CA ALA A 416 -3.79 29.46 -6.25
C ALA A 416 -4.40 29.71 -7.65
N ARG A 417 -3.58 29.76 -8.71
CA ARG A 417 -4.06 29.83 -10.09
C ARG A 417 -4.61 28.50 -10.58
N LEU A 418 -3.97 27.38 -10.24
CA LEU A 418 -4.49 26.04 -10.55
C LEU A 418 -5.83 25.83 -9.87
N GLU A 419 -5.93 25.99 -8.55
CA GLU A 419 -7.20 25.89 -7.80
C GLU A 419 -8.33 26.71 -8.43
N LYS A 420 -8.05 27.96 -8.82
CA LYS A 420 -9.03 28.85 -9.46
C LYS A 420 -9.43 28.40 -10.87
N THR A 421 -8.55 27.70 -11.58
CA THR A 421 -8.76 27.30 -12.98
C THR A 421 -9.42 25.93 -13.09
N VAL A 422 -9.00 24.96 -12.25
CA VAL A 422 -9.37 23.55 -12.38
C VAL A 422 -10.19 22.99 -11.21
N LEU A 423 -10.52 23.81 -10.19
CA LEU A 423 -11.51 23.46 -9.16
C LEU A 423 -12.57 24.58 -9.01
N PRO A 424 -13.30 24.95 -10.09
CA PRO A 424 -14.28 26.04 -10.06
C PRO A 424 -15.57 25.71 -9.28
N VAL A 425 -15.90 24.43 -9.11
CA VAL A 425 -17.10 23.99 -8.37
C VAL A 425 -16.79 23.98 -6.86
N LYS A 426 -17.67 24.57 -6.05
CA LYS A 426 -17.69 24.42 -4.59
C LYS A 426 -19.13 24.29 -4.10
N TYR A 427 -19.45 23.18 -3.44
CA TYR A 427 -20.80 22.81 -2.99
C TYR A 427 -20.74 22.31 -1.54
N THR A 428 -21.63 22.80 -0.68
CA THR A 428 -21.63 22.47 0.76
C THR A 428 -22.71 21.44 1.06
N CYS A 429 -22.32 20.22 1.44
CA CYS A 429 -23.24 19.14 1.78
C CYS A 429 -23.84 19.30 3.18
N SER A 430 -23.04 19.84 4.11
CA SER A 430 -23.36 20.05 5.53
C SER A 430 -22.37 21.06 6.14
N ASP A 431 -22.57 21.45 7.41
CA ASP A 431 -21.60 22.25 8.18
C ASP A 431 -20.23 21.53 8.36
N SER A 432 -20.17 20.21 8.10
CA SER A 432 -18.99 19.35 8.24
C SER A 432 -18.39 18.89 6.89
N ILE A 433 -19.06 19.05 5.76
CA ILE A 433 -18.63 18.45 4.47
C ILE A 433 -18.83 19.46 3.34
N THR A 434 -17.76 19.76 2.60
CA THR A 434 -17.79 20.56 1.37
C THR A 434 -17.11 19.80 0.23
N ILE A 435 -17.78 19.70 -0.92
CA ILE A 435 -17.19 19.22 -2.17
C ILE A 435 -16.56 20.40 -2.92
N ARG A 436 -15.37 20.18 -3.48
CA ARG A 436 -14.72 21.01 -4.50
C ARG A 436 -14.49 20.14 -5.74
N ALA A 437 -14.84 20.62 -6.92
CA ALA A 437 -14.70 19.80 -8.13
C ALA A 437 -14.24 20.57 -9.37
N GLN A 438 -13.67 19.82 -10.31
CA GLN A 438 -13.29 20.29 -11.65
C GLN A 438 -14.53 20.46 -12.54
N ASP A 439 -15.28 19.38 -12.75
CA ASP A 439 -16.65 19.38 -13.25
C ASP A 439 -17.46 18.32 -12.50
N MET A 440 -18.72 18.63 -12.18
CA MET A 440 -19.73 17.75 -11.57
C MET A 440 -21.09 18.42 -11.75
N THR A 441 -22.11 17.66 -12.16
CA THR A 441 -23.49 18.18 -12.23
C THR A 441 -24.13 18.31 -10.85
N GLU A 442 -25.17 19.13 -10.74
CA GLU A 442 -25.99 19.30 -9.52
C GLU A 442 -26.56 17.97 -9.00
N ALA A 443 -26.86 17.02 -9.90
CA ALA A 443 -27.36 15.69 -9.53
C ALA A 443 -26.27 14.79 -8.93
N GLU A 444 -25.05 14.84 -9.47
CA GLU A 444 -23.90 14.08 -8.95
C GLU A 444 -23.42 14.66 -7.62
N LEU A 445 -23.40 15.99 -7.48
CA LEU A 445 -23.10 16.68 -6.22
C LEU A 445 -24.05 16.27 -5.10
N GLU A 446 -25.37 16.31 -5.33
CA GLU A 446 -26.34 15.92 -4.31
C GLU A 446 -26.35 14.40 -4.04
N ALA A 447 -26.02 13.56 -5.03
CA ALA A 447 -25.83 12.13 -4.84
C ALA A 447 -24.60 11.84 -3.94
N SER A 448 -23.44 12.41 -4.24
CA SER A 448 -22.24 12.30 -3.40
C SER A 448 -22.47 12.84 -1.99
N CYS A 449 -23.08 14.03 -1.85
CA CYS A 449 -23.46 14.58 -0.56
C CYS A 449 -24.44 13.68 0.21
N SER A 450 -25.38 13.03 -0.47
CA SER A 450 -26.31 12.09 0.16
C SER A 450 -25.63 10.81 0.62
N SER A 451 -24.66 10.29 -0.15
CA SER A 451 -23.84 9.16 0.24
C SER A 451 -23.02 9.47 1.50
N LEU A 452 -22.22 10.55 1.45
CA LEU A 452 -21.35 10.97 2.55
C LEU A 452 -22.13 11.19 3.86
N ARG A 453 -23.25 11.93 3.83
CA ARG A 453 -24.09 12.18 5.03
C ARG A 453 -24.73 10.91 5.61
N ALA A 454 -24.98 9.89 4.79
CA ALA A 454 -25.53 8.62 5.25
C ALA A 454 -24.44 7.67 5.76
N GLN A 455 -23.24 7.72 5.18
CA GLN A 455 -22.07 7.00 5.69
C GLN A 455 -21.59 7.57 7.03
N ASP A 456 -21.61 8.89 7.20
CA ASP A 456 -21.31 9.60 8.45
C ASP A 456 -22.12 9.03 9.63
N ALA A 457 -23.44 8.94 9.47
CA ALA A 457 -24.33 8.33 10.46
C ALA A 457 -24.06 6.82 10.67
N TYR A 458 -23.80 6.07 9.60
CA TYR A 458 -23.46 4.64 9.66
C TYR A 458 -22.15 4.41 10.45
N PHE A 459 -21.11 5.20 10.16
CA PHE A 459 -19.82 5.13 10.86
C PHE A 459 -20.02 5.36 12.36
N HIS A 460 -20.78 6.38 12.77
CA HIS A 460 -21.01 6.67 14.18
C HIS A 460 -21.73 5.52 14.92
N GLU A 461 -22.69 4.84 14.26
CA GLU A 461 -23.33 3.63 14.80
C GLU A 461 -22.33 2.47 14.97
N VAL A 462 -21.46 2.25 13.97
CA VAL A 462 -20.44 1.20 14.02
C VAL A 462 -19.36 1.51 15.05
N ALA A 463 -18.80 2.72 15.04
CA ALA A 463 -17.67 3.12 15.89
C ALA A 463 -18.05 3.28 17.37
N ARG A 464 -19.29 3.73 17.68
CA ARG A 464 -19.72 4.08 19.05
C ARG A 464 -18.74 5.04 19.73
N ASP A 465 -18.38 6.12 19.03
CA ASP A 465 -17.64 7.23 19.60
C ASP A 465 -18.53 8.11 20.49
N ASN A 466 -17.96 9.21 20.99
CA ASN A 466 -18.67 10.17 21.84
C ASN A 466 -18.41 11.61 21.35
N GLY A 467 -18.26 11.79 20.04
CA GLY A 467 -17.65 12.97 19.43
C GLY A 467 -16.13 12.81 19.25
N ALA A 468 -15.51 13.84 18.68
CA ALA A 468 -14.12 13.82 18.24
C ALA A 468 -13.11 13.55 19.37
N VAL A 469 -11.95 12.99 18.99
CA VAL A 469 -10.85 12.71 19.92
C VAL A 469 -10.30 13.99 20.56
N ALA A 470 -9.58 13.82 21.68
CA ALA A 470 -8.92 14.94 22.35
C ALA A 470 -7.93 15.65 21.41
N ASP A 471 -7.88 16.98 21.51
CA ASP A 471 -7.09 17.89 20.69
C ASP A 471 -7.39 17.92 19.18
N ASP A 472 -8.38 17.19 18.64
CA ASP A 472 -8.83 17.45 17.26
C ASP A 472 -9.60 18.79 17.18
N ASN A 473 -9.02 19.74 16.45
CA ASN A 473 -9.55 21.07 16.16
C ASN A 473 -10.17 21.21 14.76
N ASN A 474 -10.22 20.15 13.95
CA ASN A 474 -10.92 20.12 12.67
C ASN A 474 -12.43 20.40 12.85
N LYS A 475 -13.06 20.91 11.78
CA LYS A 475 -14.49 21.29 11.77
C LYS A 475 -15.24 20.82 10.52
N THR A 476 -14.58 20.81 9.36
CA THR A 476 -15.11 20.30 8.09
C THR A 476 -14.02 19.61 7.29
N ILE A 477 -14.37 18.67 6.40
CA ILE A 477 -13.51 18.15 5.33
C ILE A 477 -13.77 18.90 4.01
N GLU A 478 -12.74 19.10 3.19
CA GLU A 478 -12.93 19.34 1.74
C GLU A 478 -12.76 18.01 0.99
N VAL A 479 -13.82 17.51 0.35
CA VAL A 479 -13.76 16.42 -0.63
C VAL A 479 -13.44 17.04 -1.99
N VAL A 480 -12.36 16.62 -2.63
CA VAL A 480 -11.87 17.19 -3.89
C VAL A 480 -11.96 16.16 -5.01
N ALA A 481 -12.62 16.50 -6.12
CA ALA A 481 -12.80 15.63 -7.29
C ALA A 481 -12.29 16.30 -8.59
N PHE A 482 -11.27 15.72 -9.21
CA PHE A 482 -10.83 16.07 -10.58
C PHE A 482 -11.62 15.27 -11.64
N ASP A 483 -11.68 15.76 -12.89
CA ASP A 483 -12.50 15.15 -13.98
C ASP A 483 -11.94 13.80 -14.47
N SER A 484 -10.65 13.54 -14.25
CA SER A 484 -10.04 12.26 -14.60
C SER A 484 -8.84 11.90 -13.74
N SER A 485 -8.42 10.64 -13.84
CA SER A 485 -7.15 10.15 -13.30
C SER A 485 -5.93 10.92 -13.86
N THR A 486 -6.03 11.49 -15.06
CA THR A 486 -4.96 12.28 -15.69
C THR A 486 -4.92 13.71 -15.14
N ASP A 487 -6.08 14.33 -14.89
CA ASP A 487 -6.16 15.65 -14.26
C ASP A 487 -5.66 15.60 -12.82
N TYR A 488 -6.00 14.55 -12.07
CA TYR A 488 -5.43 14.29 -10.75
C TYR A 488 -3.90 14.24 -10.76
N GLN A 489 -3.29 13.40 -11.62
CA GLN A 489 -1.82 13.37 -11.78
C GLN A 489 -1.21 14.70 -12.26
N THR A 490 -1.99 15.54 -12.95
CA THR A 490 -1.52 16.84 -13.45
C THR A 490 -1.52 17.89 -12.36
N TYR A 491 -2.59 18.00 -11.56
CA TYR A 491 -2.83 19.14 -10.68
C TYR A 491 -2.72 18.83 -9.19
N ALA A 492 -3.14 17.65 -8.73
CA ALA A 492 -3.38 17.41 -7.31
C ALA A 492 -2.10 17.54 -6.45
N GLY A 493 -0.99 16.95 -6.92
CA GLY A 493 0.31 17.12 -6.27
C GLY A 493 0.79 18.57 -6.23
N VAL A 494 0.50 19.39 -7.24
CA VAL A 494 0.92 20.80 -7.30
C VAL A 494 0.04 21.71 -6.43
N ILE A 495 -1.26 21.40 -6.32
CA ILE A 495 -2.19 22.15 -5.48
C ILE A 495 -2.05 21.78 -4.00
N PHE A 496 -2.10 20.49 -3.67
CA PHE A 496 -2.24 20.00 -2.29
C PHE A 496 -0.95 19.45 -1.70
N GLY A 497 0.03 19.11 -2.55
CA GLY A 497 1.34 18.63 -2.11
C GLY A 497 1.64 17.15 -2.34
N ILE A 498 0.62 16.38 -2.69
CA ILE A 498 0.51 14.93 -2.50
C ILE A 498 1.25 14.07 -3.54
N ASP A 499 1.47 12.78 -3.26
CA ASP A 499 1.67 11.78 -4.31
C ASP A 499 0.34 11.54 -5.05
N THR A 500 0.45 11.25 -6.35
CA THR A 500 -0.67 11.03 -7.25
C THR A 500 -0.54 9.70 -8.00
N ASN A 501 0.18 8.71 -7.45
CA ASN A 501 0.27 7.35 -7.99
C ASN A 501 -0.60 6.39 -7.15
N ASN A 502 -1.84 6.80 -6.89
CA ASN A 502 -2.83 6.20 -5.99
C ASN A 502 -4.26 6.45 -6.52
N GLY A 503 -5.25 5.73 -6.01
CA GLY A 503 -6.67 5.89 -6.36
C GLY A 503 -7.30 7.19 -5.83
N GLY A 504 -6.64 7.79 -4.86
CA GLY A 504 -7.08 8.95 -4.10
C GLY A 504 -6.15 9.10 -2.88
N MET A 505 -6.41 10.10 -2.05
CA MET A 505 -5.62 10.27 -0.82
C MET A 505 -6.35 11.11 0.24
N TYR A 506 -6.25 10.68 1.51
CA TYR A 506 -6.60 11.47 2.67
C TYR A 506 -5.38 12.29 3.17
N LEU A 507 -5.46 13.61 3.01
CA LEU A 507 -4.50 14.58 3.53
C LEU A 507 -5.04 15.16 4.84
N GLU A 508 -4.60 14.60 5.97
CA GLU A 508 -5.06 14.98 7.31
C GLU A 508 -4.52 16.34 7.77
N GLY A 509 -3.23 16.60 7.56
CA GLY A 509 -2.52 17.78 8.06
C GLY A 509 -2.07 17.66 9.51
N ASP A 510 -2.35 18.68 10.33
CA ASP A 510 -2.14 18.66 11.78
C ASP A 510 -3.51 18.87 12.46
N PRO A 511 -4.17 17.82 12.97
CA PRO A 511 -5.51 17.93 13.55
C PRO A 511 -5.53 18.83 14.80
N LYS A 512 -4.38 19.12 15.42
CA LYS A 512 -4.29 20.03 16.58
C LYS A 512 -4.19 21.50 16.18
N ALA A 513 -3.83 21.80 14.93
CA ALA A 513 -3.67 23.17 14.47
C ALA A 513 -5.03 23.88 14.28
N GLU A 514 -5.16 25.06 14.88
CA GLU A 514 -6.31 25.94 14.66
C GLU A 514 -6.40 26.37 13.19
N GLY A 515 -7.51 26.02 12.53
CA GLY A 515 -7.69 26.24 11.10
C GLY A 515 -7.09 25.16 10.19
N ASN A 516 -6.71 24.00 10.72
CA ASN A 516 -6.40 22.84 9.88
C ASN A 516 -7.60 22.47 8.99
N GLN A 517 -7.31 22.05 7.76
CA GLN A 517 -8.32 21.70 6.77
C GLN A 517 -8.00 20.31 6.19
N PRO A 518 -8.52 19.22 6.80
CA PRO A 518 -8.35 17.88 6.26
C PRO A 518 -9.05 17.77 4.92
N ARG A 519 -8.51 16.93 4.02
CA ARG A 519 -9.03 16.72 2.67
C ARG A 519 -9.02 15.27 2.28
N PHE A 520 -10.07 14.84 1.60
CA PHE A 520 -10.02 13.68 0.73
C PHE A 520 -9.88 14.18 -0.71
N ILE A 521 -8.92 13.67 -1.47
CA ILE A 521 -8.55 14.17 -2.80
C ILE A 521 -8.52 12.99 -3.79
N ALA A 522 -9.43 12.99 -4.77
CA ALA A 522 -9.53 11.96 -5.80
C ALA A 522 -10.15 12.54 -7.09
N TYR A 523 -10.78 11.70 -7.91
CA TYR A 523 -11.24 12.01 -9.26
C TYR A 523 -12.42 11.14 -9.68
N GLU A 524 -13.08 11.47 -10.78
CA GLU A 524 -14.06 10.58 -11.39
C GLU A 524 -13.39 9.30 -11.92
N ALA A 525 -13.94 8.16 -11.56
CA ALA A 525 -13.62 6.86 -12.14
C ALA A 525 -14.12 6.79 -13.60
N GLU A 526 -13.36 7.39 -14.51
CA GLU A 526 -13.64 7.52 -15.95
C GLU A 526 -13.97 6.18 -16.69
N TRP A 527 -13.70 5.03 -16.05
CA TRP A 527 -14.04 3.68 -16.53
C TRP A 527 -15.41 3.16 -16.07
N ALA A 528 -16.02 3.76 -15.03
CA ALA A 528 -17.39 3.47 -14.59
C ALA A 528 -18.46 4.14 -15.48
N ARG A 529 -18.07 5.14 -16.28
CA ARG A 529 -18.93 5.88 -17.21
C ARG A 529 -19.79 4.90 -18.06
N PRO A 530 -21.13 5.06 -18.13
CA PRO A 530 -21.87 6.30 -17.84
C PRO A 530 -22.28 6.52 -16.38
N ASP A 531 -21.98 5.61 -15.45
CA ASP A 531 -22.30 5.81 -14.04
C ASP A 531 -21.19 6.65 -13.37
N PHE A 532 -21.52 7.85 -12.90
CA PHE A 532 -20.57 8.73 -12.21
C PHE A 532 -20.20 8.18 -10.84
N GLN A 533 -18.90 8.08 -10.56
CA GLN A 533 -18.36 7.68 -9.27
C GLN A 533 -17.08 8.47 -8.97
N ILE A 534 -16.99 9.09 -7.80
CA ILE A 534 -15.69 9.55 -7.27
C ILE A 534 -14.95 8.30 -6.78
N TRP A 535 -13.76 8.04 -7.30
CA TRP A 535 -13.02 6.82 -6.98
C TRP A 535 -12.69 6.74 -5.48
N ASN A 536 -12.81 5.55 -4.90
CA ASN A 536 -12.59 5.22 -3.48
C ASN A 536 -13.34 6.07 -2.43
N LEU A 537 -14.36 6.85 -2.83
CA LEU A 537 -15.09 7.83 -1.99
C LEU A 537 -15.49 7.31 -0.59
N ASN A 538 -16.07 6.10 -0.50
CA ASN A 538 -16.55 5.56 0.76
C ASN A 538 -15.44 4.89 1.61
N HIS A 539 -14.34 4.44 0.99
CA HIS A 539 -13.15 3.98 1.72
C HIS A 539 -12.50 5.19 2.39
N GLU A 540 -12.12 6.18 1.58
CA GLU A 540 -11.33 7.35 1.99
C GLU A 540 -12.07 8.29 2.96
N TYR A 541 -13.40 8.45 2.82
CA TYR A 541 -14.17 9.18 3.83
C TYR A 541 -14.14 8.49 5.20
N THR A 542 -13.92 7.17 5.26
CA THR A 542 -13.76 6.46 6.54
C THR A 542 -12.43 6.82 7.21
N HIS A 543 -11.33 7.05 6.50
CA HIS A 543 -10.07 7.48 7.13
C HIS A 543 -10.20 8.82 7.84
N TYR A 544 -10.92 9.78 7.25
CA TYR A 544 -11.25 11.04 7.92
C TYR A 544 -12.04 10.83 9.22
N LEU A 545 -13.04 9.94 9.19
CA LEU A 545 -13.86 9.65 10.36
C LEU A 545 -13.07 8.85 11.43
N ASP A 546 -12.25 7.89 11.05
CA ASP A 546 -11.42 7.10 11.98
C ASP A 546 -10.33 7.97 12.63
N GLY A 547 -9.65 8.81 11.84
CA GLY A 547 -8.74 9.85 12.32
C GLY A 547 -9.41 10.77 13.34
N ARG A 548 -10.60 11.28 13.01
CA ARG A 548 -11.34 12.24 13.84
C ARG A 548 -11.96 11.66 15.12
N PHE A 549 -12.43 10.41 15.08
CA PHE A 549 -13.30 9.85 16.12
C PHE A 549 -12.73 8.60 16.83
N ASN A 550 -11.66 8.00 16.32
CA ASN A 550 -11.04 6.78 16.87
C ASN A 550 -9.54 6.90 17.14
N MET A 551 -8.74 7.53 16.26
CA MET A 551 -7.29 7.68 16.40
C MET A 551 -6.93 8.99 17.11
N TYR A 552 -6.19 8.99 18.21
CA TYR A 552 -5.75 10.24 18.84
C TYR A 552 -4.40 10.74 18.29
N GLY A 553 -4.38 11.98 17.78
CA GLY A 553 -3.19 12.62 17.22
C GLY A 553 -3.29 12.70 15.70
N ASP A 554 -2.15 12.77 15.02
CA ASP A 554 -2.07 12.57 13.57
C ASP A 554 -1.75 11.11 13.23
N PHE A 555 -1.91 10.72 11.97
CA PHE A 555 -1.61 9.39 11.42
C PHE A 555 -0.29 8.77 11.94
N GLU A 556 0.78 9.56 12.02
CA GLU A 556 2.10 9.13 12.54
C GLU A 556 2.04 8.68 14.01
N ALA A 557 1.20 9.30 14.84
CA ALA A 557 0.96 8.85 16.20
C ALA A 557 0.30 7.46 16.22
N GLY A 558 -0.68 7.22 15.34
CA GLY A 558 -1.34 5.92 15.17
C GLY A 558 -0.41 4.83 14.64
N MET A 559 0.55 5.18 13.78
CA MET A 559 1.53 4.25 13.21
C MET A 559 2.70 3.89 14.16
N THR A 560 2.75 4.45 15.39
CA THR A 560 3.76 4.08 16.40
C THR A 560 3.69 2.61 16.84
N THR A 561 2.57 1.92 16.58
CA THR A 561 2.43 0.47 16.72
C THR A 561 1.68 -0.10 15.49
N PRO A 562 1.76 -1.42 15.21
CA PRO A 562 1.06 -2.01 14.06
C PRO A 562 -0.47 -1.89 14.13
N THR A 563 -1.00 -0.86 13.46
CA THR A 563 -2.42 -0.46 13.42
C THR A 563 -3.04 -0.58 12.03
N VAL A 564 -2.26 -0.86 10.97
CA VAL A 564 -2.72 -0.94 9.57
C VAL A 564 -3.88 -1.95 9.39
N TRP A 565 -3.86 -3.07 10.11
CA TRP A 565 -4.96 -4.05 10.10
C TRP A 565 -6.31 -3.45 10.52
N TRP A 566 -6.29 -2.41 11.36
CA TRP A 566 -7.46 -1.65 11.78
C TRP A 566 -7.74 -0.54 10.77
N VAL A 567 -6.77 0.33 10.46
CA VAL A 567 -7.01 1.53 9.63
C VAL A 567 -7.60 1.16 8.26
N GLU A 568 -6.96 0.23 7.56
CA GLU A 568 -7.38 -0.22 6.23
C GLU A 568 -8.57 -1.19 6.34
N GLY A 569 -8.50 -2.15 7.26
CA GLY A 569 -9.57 -3.12 7.48
C GLY A 569 -10.90 -2.51 7.93
N PHE A 570 -10.87 -1.33 8.57
CA PHE A 570 -12.05 -0.61 9.00
C PHE A 570 -12.56 0.37 7.94
N ALA A 571 -11.67 1.01 7.18
CA ALA A 571 -12.06 1.72 5.95
C ALA A 571 -12.79 0.77 5.00
N GLU A 572 -12.26 -0.43 4.80
CA GLU A 572 -12.92 -1.48 4.06
C GLU A 572 -14.23 -1.95 4.67
N PHE A 573 -14.23 -2.26 5.97
CA PHE A 573 -15.45 -2.72 6.64
C PHE A 573 -16.58 -1.70 6.49
N VAL A 574 -16.33 -0.42 6.75
CA VAL A 574 -17.33 0.63 6.60
C VAL A 574 -17.72 0.82 5.14
N SER A 575 -16.75 0.90 4.22
CA SER A 575 -16.98 1.07 2.78
C SER A 575 -17.93 0.00 2.22
N TYR A 576 -17.59 -1.29 2.39
CA TYR A 576 -18.46 -2.37 1.94
C TYR A 576 -19.81 -2.37 2.63
N SER A 577 -19.80 -2.18 3.94
CA SER A 577 -20.97 -2.47 4.75
C SER A 577 -22.04 -1.38 4.65
N TYR A 578 -21.60 -0.12 4.52
CA TYR A 578 -22.46 1.00 4.13
C TYR A 578 -23.01 0.83 2.70
N ARG A 579 -22.16 0.49 1.71
CA ARG A 579 -22.56 0.25 0.31
C ARG A 579 -23.49 -0.97 0.14
N LYS A 580 -23.52 -1.89 1.11
CA LYS A 580 -24.22 -3.19 1.10
C LYS A 580 -23.77 -4.14 -0.01
N VAL A 581 -22.51 -4.02 -0.41
CA VAL A 581 -21.84 -4.89 -1.39
C VAL A 581 -21.24 -6.08 -0.64
N ALA A 582 -21.03 -7.21 -1.31
CA ALA A 582 -20.27 -8.33 -0.76
C ALA A 582 -18.79 -8.20 -1.16
N TYR A 583 -17.88 -8.31 -0.20
CA TYR A 583 -16.44 -8.33 -0.44
C TYR A 583 -16.01 -9.74 -0.86
N ASP A 584 -16.38 -10.14 -2.08
CA ASP A 584 -16.28 -11.53 -2.53
C ASP A 584 -14.82 -12.05 -2.55
N ASP A 585 -13.85 -11.18 -2.83
CA ASP A 585 -12.41 -11.54 -2.79
C ASP A 585 -11.89 -11.75 -1.36
N ALA A 586 -12.33 -10.94 -0.38
CA ALA A 586 -12.04 -11.22 1.02
C ALA A 586 -12.73 -12.51 1.50
N ILE A 587 -13.95 -12.79 1.04
CA ILE A 587 -14.66 -14.05 1.32
C ILE A 587 -13.92 -15.24 0.68
N ALA A 588 -13.33 -15.08 -0.50
CA ALA A 588 -12.48 -16.09 -1.13
C ALA A 588 -11.17 -16.30 -0.35
N GLN A 589 -10.53 -15.22 0.13
CA GLN A 589 -9.33 -15.32 0.96
C GLN A 589 -9.59 -16.05 2.30
N ALA A 590 -10.77 -15.88 2.91
CA ALA A 590 -11.12 -16.59 4.13
C ALA A 590 -11.02 -18.13 3.99
N ALA A 591 -11.29 -18.68 2.81
CA ALA A 591 -11.19 -20.11 2.52
C ALA A 591 -9.75 -20.66 2.55
N ASN A 592 -8.73 -19.78 2.48
CA ASN A 592 -7.32 -20.17 2.46
C ASN A 592 -6.74 -20.37 3.87
N HIS A 593 -7.36 -19.80 4.92
CA HIS A 593 -6.87 -19.83 6.31
C HIS A 593 -5.40 -19.36 6.48
N THR A 594 -4.93 -18.45 5.62
CA THR A 594 -3.52 -18.06 5.48
C THR A 594 -2.89 -17.50 6.76
N TYR A 595 -3.65 -16.75 7.55
CA TYR A 595 -3.14 -16.03 8.73
C TYR A 595 -3.96 -16.31 9.99
N THR A 596 -3.27 -16.42 11.13
CA THR A 596 -3.92 -16.30 12.45
C THR A 596 -4.26 -14.84 12.73
N LEU A 597 -5.29 -14.60 13.54
CA LEU A 597 -5.68 -13.25 13.93
C LEU A 597 -4.50 -12.51 14.60
N ARG A 598 -3.70 -13.22 15.40
CA ARG A 598 -2.49 -12.68 16.00
C ARG A 598 -1.48 -12.18 14.96
N THR A 599 -1.30 -12.85 13.82
CA THR A 599 -0.42 -12.39 12.73
C THR A 599 -0.97 -11.15 12.03
N LEU A 600 -2.30 -11.03 11.91
CA LEU A 600 -2.93 -9.85 11.32
C LEU A 600 -2.76 -8.61 12.20
N PHE A 601 -2.77 -8.77 13.53
CA PHE A 601 -2.39 -7.70 14.47
C PHE A 601 -0.91 -7.27 14.39
N ASP A 602 -0.06 -7.88 13.55
CA ASP A 602 1.32 -7.44 13.27
C ASP A 602 1.48 -6.82 11.87
N THR A 603 0.38 -6.50 11.19
CA THR A 603 0.39 -5.93 9.82
C THR A 603 0.89 -4.49 9.83
N THR A 604 1.87 -4.21 8.97
CA THR A 604 2.37 -2.87 8.62
C THR A 604 2.62 -2.83 7.10
N TYR A 605 2.61 -1.66 6.47
CA TYR A 605 2.87 -1.54 5.03
C TYR A 605 4.24 -2.13 4.64
N ASP A 606 5.26 -2.05 5.52
CA ASP A 606 6.59 -2.65 5.31
C ASP A 606 6.61 -4.19 5.28
N ASN A 607 5.61 -4.87 5.87
CA ASN A 607 5.66 -6.32 6.13
C ASN A 607 4.50 -7.13 5.52
N ALA A 608 3.69 -6.49 4.69
CA ALA A 608 2.46 -7.06 4.14
C ALA A 608 2.33 -6.80 2.63
N ASP A 609 1.48 -7.59 1.97
CA ASP A 609 0.95 -7.30 0.65
C ASP A 609 -0.48 -6.76 0.77
N GLN A 610 -1.06 -6.27 -0.33
CA GLN A 610 -2.44 -5.77 -0.36
C GLN A 610 -3.45 -6.82 0.15
N THR A 611 -3.24 -8.09 -0.18
CA THR A 611 -4.03 -9.22 0.33
C THR A 611 -4.12 -9.20 1.85
N ARG A 612 -2.97 -9.09 2.53
CA ARG A 612 -2.89 -9.05 4.00
C ARG A 612 -3.38 -7.74 4.59
N VAL A 613 -3.22 -6.62 3.86
CA VAL A 613 -3.67 -5.28 4.29
C VAL A 613 -5.19 -5.14 4.22
N TYR A 614 -5.80 -5.18 3.03
CA TYR A 614 -7.22 -4.88 2.83
C TYR A 614 -8.08 -6.12 3.07
N ASN A 615 -7.90 -7.19 2.28
CA ASN A 615 -8.79 -8.36 2.34
C ASN A 615 -8.76 -9.04 3.72
N TRP A 616 -7.57 -9.31 4.27
CA TRP A 616 -7.44 -9.89 5.62
C TRP A 616 -7.63 -8.88 6.75
N GLY A 617 -7.35 -7.58 6.54
CA GLY A 617 -7.70 -6.53 7.49
C GLY A 617 -9.22 -6.45 7.68
N TYR A 618 -9.97 -6.38 6.58
CA TYR A 618 -11.44 -6.43 6.56
C TYR A 618 -11.96 -7.67 7.31
N LEU A 619 -11.42 -8.86 7.03
CA LEU A 619 -11.83 -10.09 7.74
C LEU A 619 -11.58 -9.98 9.25
N ALA A 620 -10.40 -9.49 9.66
CA ALA A 620 -10.03 -9.36 11.08
C ALA A 620 -10.89 -8.32 11.81
N VAL A 621 -11.10 -7.15 11.20
CA VAL A 621 -11.95 -6.08 11.74
C VAL A 621 -13.41 -6.54 11.82
N ARG A 622 -13.94 -7.13 10.74
CA ARG A 622 -15.30 -7.70 10.69
C ARG A 622 -15.49 -8.77 11.77
N TYR A 623 -14.55 -9.70 11.93
CA TYR A 623 -14.62 -10.72 12.97
C TYR A 623 -14.60 -10.13 14.38
N MET A 624 -13.69 -9.18 14.66
CA MET A 624 -13.64 -8.51 15.97
C MET A 624 -14.93 -7.74 16.27
N LEU A 625 -15.52 -7.10 15.25
CA LEU A 625 -16.80 -6.40 15.33
C LEU A 625 -17.99 -7.34 15.56
N GLU A 626 -18.10 -8.44 14.81
CA GLU A 626 -19.21 -9.41 14.89
C GLU A 626 -19.13 -10.34 16.11
N SER A 627 -17.92 -10.73 16.53
CA SER A 627 -17.68 -11.81 17.49
C SER A 627 -17.13 -11.37 18.85
N HIS A 628 -16.37 -10.27 18.91
CA HIS A 628 -15.61 -9.83 20.10
C HIS A 628 -15.76 -8.33 20.39
N ARG A 629 -16.97 -7.81 20.15
CA ARG A 629 -17.32 -6.39 20.19
C ARG A 629 -16.86 -5.66 21.48
N SER A 630 -16.86 -6.32 22.64
CA SER A 630 -16.42 -5.73 23.91
C SER A 630 -14.92 -5.45 23.98
N ASP A 631 -14.10 -6.35 23.43
CA ASP A 631 -12.65 -6.19 23.40
C ASP A 631 -12.26 -5.13 22.35
N LEU A 632 -13.04 -5.00 21.27
CA LEU A 632 -12.88 -3.93 20.29
C LEU A 632 -13.34 -2.55 20.81
N ASP A 633 -14.48 -2.46 21.50
CA ASP A 633 -14.92 -1.23 22.17
C ASP A 633 -13.89 -0.79 23.24
N THR A 634 -13.18 -1.75 23.85
CA THR A 634 -12.03 -1.49 24.74
C THR A 634 -10.81 -0.99 23.98
N LEU A 635 -10.48 -1.56 22.81
CA LEU A 635 -9.38 -1.14 21.93
C LEU A 635 -9.58 0.31 21.44
N LEU A 636 -10.77 0.63 20.93
CA LEU A 636 -11.15 1.99 20.54
C LEU A 636 -11.07 2.95 21.73
N GLY A 637 -11.44 2.48 22.93
CA GLY A 637 -11.25 3.20 24.19
C GLY A 637 -9.78 3.49 24.55
N LEU A 638 -8.80 2.85 23.94
CA LEU A 638 -7.36 3.09 24.13
C LEU A 638 -6.80 3.96 23.00
N TYR A 639 -7.14 3.65 21.74
CA TYR A 639 -6.80 4.46 20.56
C TYR A 639 -7.27 5.92 20.69
N ARG A 640 -8.51 6.15 21.15
CA ARG A 640 -9.08 7.50 21.38
C ARG A 640 -8.37 8.32 22.48
N LYS A 641 -7.39 7.74 23.17
CA LYS A 641 -6.54 8.39 24.19
C LYS A 641 -5.06 8.47 23.80
N GLY A 642 -4.65 7.84 22.70
CA GLY A 642 -3.24 7.65 22.34
C GLY A 642 -2.51 6.63 23.20
N ASP A 643 -3.24 5.72 23.85
CA ASP A 643 -2.65 4.64 24.66
C ASP A 643 -2.25 3.47 23.73
N TRP A 644 -1.29 3.74 22.84
CA TRP A 644 -0.84 2.80 21.81
C TRP A 644 -0.15 1.57 22.42
N ASP A 645 0.65 1.74 23.49
CA ASP A 645 1.25 0.63 24.25
C ASP A 645 0.19 -0.23 24.96
N GLY A 646 -0.85 0.38 25.53
CA GLY A 646 -1.98 -0.33 26.13
C GLY A 646 -2.82 -1.09 25.09
N ALA A 647 -3.13 -0.44 23.98
CA ALA A 647 -3.84 -1.05 22.85
C ALA A 647 -3.04 -2.22 22.24
N ARG A 648 -1.73 -2.03 22.07
CA ARG A 648 -0.80 -3.07 21.62
C ARG A 648 -0.80 -4.25 22.59
N THR A 649 -0.72 -4.00 23.90
CA THR A 649 -0.76 -5.04 24.94
C THR A 649 -2.08 -5.82 24.92
N LEU A 650 -3.21 -5.14 24.73
CA LEU A 650 -4.53 -5.76 24.56
C LEU A 650 -4.53 -6.74 23.38
N LEU A 651 -4.05 -6.32 22.20
CA LEU A 651 -3.96 -7.16 21.00
C LEU A 651 -2.97 -8.32 21.16
N THR A 652 -1.72 -8.05 21.55
CA THR A 652 -0.64 -9.05 21.49
C THR A 652 -0.64 -10.03 22.66
N SER A 653 -1.19 -9.65 23.81
CA SER A 653 -0.96 -10.36 25.08
C SER A 653 -2.22 -10.64 25.89
N THR A 654 -3.22 -9.76 25.87
CA THR A 654 -4.53 -10.09 26.46
C THR A 654 -5.34 -10.97 25.53
N ILE A 655 -5.56 -10.54 24.28
CA ILE A 655 -6.20 -11.33 23.22
C ILE A 655 -5.22 -12.40 22.72
N GLY A 656 -4.03 -12.01 22.27
CA GLY A 656 -2.98 -12.94 21.86
C GLY A 656 -3.50 -13.97 20.84
N SER A 657 -3.36 -15.26 21.18
CA SER A 657 -3.90 -16.39 20.39
C SER A 657 -5.20 -16.98 20.95
N ARG A 658 -5.89 -16.31 21.91
CA ARG A 658 -7.12 -16.85 22.55
C ARG A 658 -8.21 -17.18 21.54
N TYR A 659 -8.27 -16.40 20.46
CA TYR A 659 -9.33 -16.46 19.46
C TYR A 659 -8.99 -17.26 18.22
N ASP A 660 -7.77 -17.79 18.06
CA ASP A 660 -7.35 -18.46 16.82
C ASP A 660 -8.26 -19.65 16.43
N ALA A 661 -8.85 -20.37 17.39
CA ALA A 661 -9.79 -21.46 17.11
C ALA A 661 -11.19 -20.98 16.68
N ASP A 662 -11.69 -19.89 17.27
CA ASP A 662 -12.97 -19.27 16.93
C ASP A 662 -12.87 -18.52 15.59
N TRP A 663 -11.78 -17.77 15.39
CA TRP A 663 -11.37 -17.18 14.11
C TRP A 663 -11.40 -18.20 12.96
N ASN A 664 -10.74 -19.36 13.11
CA ASN A 664 -10.78 -20.41 12.09
C ASN A 664 -12.21 -20.96 11.84
N THR A 665 -13.05 -21.02 12.87
CA THR A 665 -14.45 -21.44 12.75
C THR A 665 -15.28 -20.38 12.00
N TRP A 666 -15.07 -19.10 12.32
CA TRP A 666 -15.71 -17.97 11.65
C TRP A 666 -15.26 -17.84 10.18
N LEU A 667 -13.96 -18.01 9.86
CA LEU A 667 -13.46 -18.04 8.48
C LEU A 667 -14.14 -19.15 7.66
N THR A 668 -14.28 -20.35 8.23
CA THR A 668 -14.98 -21.48 7.58
C THR A 668 -16.44 -21.11 7.25
N ALA A 669 -17.13 -20.44 8.18
CA ALA A 669 -18.50 -19.98 7.96
C ALA A 669 -18.57 -18.81 6.94
N CYS A 670 -17.62 -17.89 7.00
CA CYS A 670 -17.50 -16.73 6.11
C CYS A 670 -17.36 -17.18 4.64
N ALA A 671 -16.40 -18.08 4.37
CA ALA A 671 -16.19 -18.73 3.08
C ALA A 671 -17.38 -19.61 2.63
N ALA A 672 -18.12 -20.20 3.57
CA ALA A 672 -19.38 -20.90 3.28
C ALA A 672 -20.58 -19.96 3.01
N GLY A 673 -20.34 -18.64 2.92
CA GLY A 673 -21.34 -17.63 2.56
C GLY A 673 -21.99 -16.90 3.73
N ALA A 674 -21.59 -17.13 4.99
CA ALA A 674 -22.14 -16.39 6.14
C ALA A 674 -21.84 -14.88 6.06
N CYS A 675 -20.70 -14.51 5.47
CA CYS A 675 -20.28 -13.13 5.21
C CYS A 675 -21.01 -12.47 4.01
N GLY A 676 -21.63 -13.26 3.13
CA GLY A 676 -22.16 -12.81 1.84
C GLY A 676 -23.65 -12.44 1.86
N GLY A 677 -24.11 -11.85 0.75
CA GLY A 677 -25.52 -11.60 0.49
C GLY A 677 -26.10 -10.33 1.11
N GLY A 678 -25.33 -9.24 1.20
CA GLY A 678 -25.81 -7.91 1.60
C GLY A 678 -26.19 -7.76 3.08
N SER A 679 -26.05 -8.80 3.90
CA SER A 679 -26.09 -8.69 5.37
C SER A 679 -24.71 -8.24 5.90
N THR A 680 -24.37 -7.01 5.56
CA THR A 680 -23.23 -6.25 6.06
C THR A 680 -23.76 -5.17 7.00
N ASN A 681 -24.56 -5.60 7.97
CA ASN A 681 -25.29 -4.71 8.86
C ASN A 681 -24.32 -4.09 9.89
N PRO A 682 -24.64 -2.93 10.49
CA PRO A 682 -23.84 -2.38 11.59
C PRO A 682 -23.59 -3.45 12.67
N PRO A 683 -22.37 -3.60 13.21
CA PRO A 683 -22.06 -4.58 14.27
C PRO A 683 -22.73 -4.20 15.61
N GLY A 684 -24.00 -4.57 15.70
CA GLY A 684 -24.97 -4.13 16.72
C GLY A 684 -26.42 -4.16 16.21
N GLU A 685 -26.66 -4.08 14.89
CA GLU A 685 -27.98 -4.29 14.30
C GLU A 685 -28.34 -5.79 14.34
N ILE A 686 -29.04 -6.18 15.40
CA ILE A 686 -29.55 -7.54 15.58
C ILE A 686 -30.70 -7.77 14.58
N THR A 687 -30.38 -8.35 13.41
CA THR A 687 -31.36 -8.70 12.36
C THR A 687 -32.04 -10.05 12.59
N GLU A 688 -33.11 -10.34 11.82
CA GLU A 688 -33.79 -11.64 11.84
C GLU A 688 -32.83 -12.82 11.66
N CYS A 689 -33.02 -13.88 12.46
CA CYS A 689 -32.24 -15.10 12.32
C CYS A 689 -32.54 -15.81 10.97
N LYS A 690 -31.50 -16.22 10.25
CA LYS A 690 -31.63 -16.79 8.89
C LYS A 690 -32.18 -18.25 8.86
N ASP A 691 -32.44 -18.88 10.01
CA ASP A 691 -32.95 -20.26 10.07
C ASP A 691 -34.43 -20.36 9.65
N ALA A 692 -34.81 -21.51 9.10
CA ALA A 692 -36.16 -21.80 8.61
C ALA A 692 -37.19 -22.13 9.72
N ASP A 693 -36.76 -22.59 10.90
CA ASP A 693 -37.65 -22.59 12.08
C ASP A 693 -37.68 -21.19 12.67
N THR A 694 -38.82 -20.51 12.54
CA THR A 694 -39.07 -19.16 13.06
C THR A 694 -38.99 -19.07 14.59
N ARG A 695 -38.85 -20.20 15.29
CA ARG A 695 -38.62 -20.26 16.74
C ARG A 695 -37.15 -20.40 17.10
N LEU A 696 -36.29 -20.78 16.16
CA LEU A 696 -34.86 -20.90 16.40
C LEU A 696 -34.21 -19.51 16.34
N LEU A 697 -33.64 -19.13 17.47
CA LEU A 697 -32.70 -18.04 17.67
C LEU A 697 -31.27 -18.56 17.50
N GLY A 698 -30.37 -17.66 17.12
CA GLY A 698 -28.95 -17.93 16.92
C GLY A 698 -28.07 -16.79 17.45
N ARG A 699 -26.79 -16.82 17.09
CA ARG A 699 -25.82 -15.81 17.53
C ARG A 699 -26.17 -14.43 16.95
N ASN A 700 -26.26 -13.43 17.82
CA ASN A 700 -26.44 -12.01 17.49
C ASN A 700 -27.60 -11.72 16.51
N CYS A 701 -28.71 -12.46 16.63
CA CYS A 701 -29.91 -12.30 15.80
C CYS A 701 -31.20 -12.29 16.63
N MET A 702 -32.32 -11.91 15.99
CA MET A 702 -33.64 -11.76 16.63
C MET A 702 -34.72 -12.64 16.00
N ARG A 703 -35.82 -12.79 16.74
CA ARG A 703 -37.14 -13.17 16.23
C ARG A 703 -38.17 -12.10 16.60
N SER A 704 -38.87 -11.58 15.60
CA SER A 704 -39.83 -10.47 15.67
C SER A 704 -41.25 -10.93 15.32
N ASP A 705 -42.20 -9.98 15.23
CA ASP A 705 -43.64 -10.22 15.05
C ASP A 705 -44.28 -11.22 16.06
N LEU A 706 -43.64 -11.36 17.22
CA LEU A 706 -44.07 -12.25 18.30
C LEU A 706 -45.36 -11.72 18.92
N LYS A 707 -46.27 -12.65 19.22
CA LYS A 707 -47.61 -12.38 19.72
C LYS A 707 -48.16 -13.59 20.48
N ALA A 708 -48.86 -13.33 21.58
CA ALA A 708 -49.67 -14.32 22.29
C ALA A 708 -50.93 -13.67 22.87
N VAL A 709 -51.94 -14.48 23.19
CA VAL A 709 -53.10 -14.03 23.98
C VAL A 709 -52.81 -14.13 25.47
N LYS A 710 -53.60 -13.42 26.30
CA LYS A 710 -53.46 -13.48 27.76
C LYS A 710 -53.55 -14.92 28.26
N GLY A 711 -52.51 -15.39 28.94
CA GLY A 711 -52.39 -16.76 29.46
C GLY A 711 -51.67 -17.75 28.53
N ASP A 712 -51.21 -17.33 27.36
CA ASP A 712 -50.53 -18.16 26.36
C ASP A 712 -49.09 -17.68 26.11
N TYR A 713 -48.31 -18.40 25.30
CA TYR A 713 -46.86 -18.21 25.16
C TYR A 713 -46.39 -18.15 23.70
N ALA A 714 -45.42 -17.26 23.42
CA ALA A 714 -44.54 -17.39 22.25
C ALA A 714 -43.26 -18.14 22.66
N TYR A 715 -43.03 -19.32 22.08
CA TYR A 715 -41.94 -20.24 22.43
C TYR A 715 -40.78 -20.15 21.43
N LEU A 716 -39.56 -19.95 21.95
CA LEU A 716 -38.32 -19.83 21.18
C LEU A 716 -37.22 -20.74 21.76
N THR A 717 -36.25 -21.13 20.94
CA THR A 717 -35.08 -21.91 21.35
C THR A 717 -33.80 -21.30 20.81
N VAL A 718 -32.70 -21.41 21.54
CA VAL A 718 -31.35 -21.05 21.06
C VAL A 718 -30.41 -22.23 21.27
N VAL A 719 -29.52 -22.50 20.30
CA VAL A 719 -28.44 -23.47 20.45
C VAL A 719 -27.16 -22.74 20.83
N VAL A 720 -26.66 -23.03 22.03
CA VAL A 720 -25.44 -22.46 22.60
C VAL A 720 -24.25 -23.39 22.29
N PRO A 721 -23.20 -22.90 21.61
CA PRO A 721 -21.93 -23.62 21.42
C PRO A 721 -21.18 -23.88 22.74
N ASP A 722 -20.16 -24.73 22.68
CA ASP A 722 -19.23 -24.89 23.82
C ASP A 722 -18.34 -23.65 24.00
N GLY A 723 -17.91 -23.39 25.24
CA GLY A 723 -17.06 -22.25 25.59
C GLY A 723 -17.76 -20.89 25.73
N VAL A 724 -19.08 -20.78 25.49
CA VAL A 724 -19.83 -19.52 25.68
C VAL A 724 -19.83 -19.09 27.15
N THR A 725 -19.28 -17.90 27.42
CA THR A 725 -19.16 -17.35 28.78
C THR A 725 -20.39 -16.56 29.23
N GLN A 726 -21.23 -16.08 28.31
CA GLN A 726 -22.46 -15.37 28.60
C GLN A 726 -23.47 -15.53 27.46
N LEU A 727 -24.75 -15.72 27.80
CA LEU A 727 -25.90 -15.59 26.91
C LEU A 727 -26.81 -14.49 27.45
N LYS A 728 -26.94 -13.40 26.69
CA LYS A 728 -27.87 -12.31 26.96
C LYS A 728 -29.11 -12.45 26.08
N ILE A 729 -30.28 -12.32 26.68
CA ILE A 729 -31.59 -12.46 26.02
C ILE A 729 -32.36 -11.17 26.29
N THR A 730 -32.78 -10.47 25.24
CA THR A 730 -33.51 -9.19 25.38
C THR A 730 -34.87 -9.27 24.68
N ALA A 731 -35.96 -9.03 25.41
CA ALA A 731 -37.28 -8.81 24.84
C ALA A 731 -37.54 -7.31 24.72
N SER A 732 -38.17 -6.86 23.63
CA SER A 732 -38.49 -5.45 23.40
C SER A 732 -39.59 -5.25 22.35
N GLY A 733 -40.14 -4.04 22.30
CA GLY A 733 -41.01 -3.55 21.23
C GLY A 733 -42.43 -4.11 21.23
N GLY A 734 -43.18 -3.77 20.18
CA GLY A 734 -44.58 -4.17 20.01
C GLY A 734 -45.54 -3.44 20.94
N THR A 735 -46.63 -4.13 21.30
CA THR A 735 -47.69 -3.66 22.21
C THR A 735 -48.10 -4.78 23.15
N GLY A 736 -48.70 -4.44 24.29
CA GLY A 736 -49.18 -5.41 25.29
C GLY A 736 -48.28 -5.51 26.51
N ASP A 737 -48.27 -6.69 27.12
CA ASP A 737 -47.60 -7.00 28.40
C ASP A 737 -47.12 -8.47 28.34
N ALA A 738 -45.80 -8.66 28.25
CA ALA A 738 -45.18 -9.93 27.86
C ALA A 738 -43.94 -10.27 28.72
N ASP A 739 -44.13 -11.11 29.74
CA ASP A 739 -43.10 -11.53 30.68
C ASP A 739 -42.09 -12.50 30.02
N LEU A 740 -40.78 -12.31 30.24
CA LEU A 740 -39.70 -13.12 29.66
C LEU A 740 -39.25 -14.24 30.61
N TYR A 741 -39.29 -15.48 30.15
CA TYR A 741 -38.89 -16.69 30.87
C TYR A 741 -37.79 -17.46 30.13
N TYR A 742 -36.88 -18.08 30.88
CA TYR A 742 -35.76 -18.89 30.38
C TYR A 742 -35.62 -20.22 31.14
N SER A 743 -35.24 -21.28 30.44
CA SER A 743 -34.94 -22.61 31.01
C SER A 743 -33.87 -23.33 30.18
N SER A 744 -32.96 -24.02 30.87
CA SER A 744 -31.82 -24.75 30.28
C SER A 744 -32.10 -26.24 30.02
N GLU A 745 -33.32 -26.72 30.27
CA GLU A 745 -33.67 -28.16 30.18
C GLU A 745 -34.96 -28.45 29.40
N ASN A 746 -35.91 -27.52 29.39
CA ASN A 746 -37.28 -27.74 28.93
C ASN A 746 -37.99 -26.40 28.65
N TRP A 747 -39.17 -26.41 28.03
CA TRP A 747 -39.93 -25.18 27.77
C TRP A 747 -40.21 -24.37 29.04
N ALA A 748 -39.75 -23.11 29.04
CA ALA A 748 -39.95 -22.20 30.15
C ALA A 748 -41.43 -21.79 30.26
N THR A 749 -41.97 -21.76 31.47
CA THR A 749 -43.36 -21.42 31.78
C THR A 749 -43.44 -20.66 33.10
N THR A 750 -44.60 -20.05 33.40
CA THR A 750 -44.85 -19.35 34.67
C THR A 750 -44.58 -20.21 35.93
N SER A 751 -44.58 -21.54 35.79
CA SER A 751 -44.37 -22.52 36.86
C SER A 751 -43.06 -23.32 36.77
N VAL A 752 -42.36 -23.30 35.63
CA VAL A 752 -41.12 -24.07 35.40
C VAL A 752 -40.16 -23.19 34.60
N TYR A 753 -39.13 -22.67 35.25
CA TYR A 753 -38.10 -21.81 34.65
C TYR A 753 -36.81 -21.89 35.45
N THR A 754 -35.67 -21.66 34.79
CA THR A 754 -34.38 -21.45 35.44
C THR A 754 -34.23 -19.98 35.86
N ASP A 755 -34.66 -19.04 35.01
CA ASP A 755 -34.65 -17.60 35.30
C ASP A 755 -35.81 -16.87 34.58
N LYS A 756 -36.13 -15.64 35.01
CA LYS A 756 -37.18 -14.80 34.40
C LYS A 756 -36.98 -13.31 34.65
N SER A 757 -37.43 -12.49 33.71
CA SER A 757 -37.48 -11.03 33.79
C SER A 757 -38.92 -10.61 33.51
N VAL A 758 -39.57 -9.99 34.50
CA VAL A 758 -41.03 -9.84 34.58
C VAL A 758 -41.44 -8.46 35.09
N GLY A 759 -42.54 -7.92 34.57
CA GLY A 759 -42.97 -6.55 34.83
C GLY A 759 -43.76 -5.95 33.67
N ALA A 760 -44.28 -4.73 33.87
CA ALA A 760 -45.21 -4.11 32.93
C ALA A 760 -44.56 -3.73 31.59
N GLY A 761 -45.08 -4.30 30.50
CA GLY A 761 -44.66 -4.08 29.11
C GLY A 761 -43.93 -5.29 28.52
N ASN A 762 -43.16 -5.04 27.46
CA ASN A 762 -42.42 -6.07 26.72
C ASN A 762 -40.88 -5.92 26.85
N GLU A 763 -40.42 -4.90 27.58
CA GLU A 763 -39.00 -4.53 27.70
C GLU A 763 -38.33 -5.29 28.85
N HIS A 764 -37.71 -6.43 28.53
CA HIS A 764 -37.11 -7.34 29.52
C HIS A 764 -35.72 -7.79 29.11
N THR A 765 -34.87 -8.10 30.08
CA THR A 765 -33.51 -8.63 29.80
C THR A 765 -33.15 -9.70 30.81
N LEU A 766 -32.49 -10.76 30.32
CA LEU A 766 -31.87 -11.83 31.09
C LEU A 766 -30.40 -11.99 30.69
N THR A 767 -29.58 -12.49 31.62
CA THR A 767 -28.14 -12.69 31.38
C THR A 767 -27.67 -13.95 32.08
N VAL A 768 -27.56 -15.02 31.31
CA VAL A 768 -27.12 -16.34 31.75
C VAL A 768 -25.60 -16.39 31.64
N ASN A 769 -24.90 -16.54 32.75
CA ASN A 769 -23.43 -16.61 32.77
C ASN A 769 -22.96 -18.08 32.73
N ASN A 770 -22.01 -18.37 31.84
CA ASN A 770 -21.49 -19.71 31.53
C ASN A 770 -22.61 -20.74 31.22
N PRO A 771 -23.50 -20.48 30.23
CA PRO A 771 -24.50 -21.45 29.80
C PRO A 771 -23.84 -22.74 29.30
N ALA A 772 -24.43 -23.90 29.62
CA ALA A 772 -23.95 -25.18 29.12
C ALA A 772 -24.20 -25.30 27.59
N PRO A 773 -23.33 -26.00 26.84
CA PRO A 773 -23.56 -26.23 25.41
C PRO A 773 -24.81 -27.07 25.17
N GLY A 774 -25.62 -26.69 24.17
CA GLY A 774 -26.84 -27.39 23.78
C GLY A 774 -28.04 -26.47 23.57
N TYR A 775 -29.24 -27.04 23.63
CA TYR A 775 -30.51 -26.32 23.47
C TYR A 775 -30.93 -25.63 24.77
N HIS A 776 -31.27 -24.35 24.66
CA HIS A 776 -31.93 -23.56 25.70
C HIS A 776 -33.28 -23.06 25.22
N PHE A 777 -34.21 -22.88 26.15
CA PHE A 777 -35.61 -22.61 25.89
C PHE A 777 -36.00 -21.25 26.46
N ILE A 778 -36.61 -20.43 25.63
CA ILE A 778 -37.00 -19.05 25.92
C ILE A 778 -38.49 -18.91 25.66
N SER A 779 -39.21 -18.13 26.46
CA SER A 779 -40.66 -17.97 26.32
C SER A 779 -41.10 -16.56 26.70
N LEU A 780 -41.90 -15.93 25.84
CA LEU A 780 -42.68 -14.75 26.21
C LEU A 780 -44.07 -15.19 26.63
N TYR A 781 -44.43 -14.95 27.89
CA TYR A 781 -45.76 -15.21 28.43
C TYR A 781 -46.64 -13.97 28.31
N GLY A 782 -47.80 -14.11 27.67
CA GLY A 782 -48.79 -13.04 27.61
C GLY A 782 -49.45 -12.81 28.96
N ASN A 783 -48.91 -11.90 29.78
CA ASN A 783 -49.62 -11.42 30.96
C ASN A 783 -50.83 -10.57 30.52
N GLU A 784 -50.74 -9.86 29.40
CA GLU A 784 -51.91 -9.47 28.58
C GLU A 784 -51.78 -10.01 27.15
N LYS A 785 -52.63 -9.58 26.21
CA LYS A 785 -52.45 -9.91 24.79
C LYS A 785 -51.37 -8.99 24.21
N PHE A 786 -50.26 -9.56 23.75
CA PHE A 786 -49.19 -8.81 23.09
C PHE A 786 -49.15 -9.05 21.57
N ASP A 787 -48.59 -8.09 20.83
CA ASP A 787 -48.45 -8.15 19.37
C ASP A 787 -47.27 -7.30 18.90
N GLY A 788 -46.51 -7.80 17.91
CA GLY A 788 -45.35 -7.11 17.33
C GLY A 788 -44.10 -7.05 18.22
N ALA A 789 -44.00 -7.90 19.25
CA ALA A 789 -42.81 -7.94 20.11
C ALA A 789 -41.64 -8.67 19.42
N LYS A 790 -40.41 -8.46 19.89
CA LYS A 790 -39.22 -9.19 19.45
C LYS A 790 -38.38 -9.71 20.63
N VAL A 791 -37.64 -10.80 20.40
CA VAL A 791 -36.60 -11.32 21.29
C VAL A 791 -35.27 -11.39 20.54
N THR A 792 -34.20 -10.96 21.18
CA THR A 792 -32.81 -11.05 20.69
C THR A 792 -32.00 -12.04 21.52
N THR A 793 -30.95 -12.61 20.93
CA THR A 793 -29.90 -13.35 21.64
C THR A 793 -28.51 -12.89 21.27
N GLU A 794 -27.70 -12.60 22.27
CA GLU A 794 -26.30 -12.13 22.16
C GLU A 794 -25.40 -13.09 22.95
N PHE A 795 -24.39 -13.68 22.29
CA PHE A 795 -23.40 -14.63 22.85
C PHE A 795 -22.21 -14.83 21.89
#